data_AF-A0A5N6Q492-F1
#
_entry.id   AF-A0A5N6Q492-F1
#
_cell.length_a   1.000
_cell.length_b   1.000
_cell.length_c   1.000
_cell.angle_alpha   90.00
_cell.angle_beta   90.00
_cell.angle_gamma   90.00
#
_symmetry.space_group_name_H-M   'P 1'
#
loop_
_entity.id
_entity.type
_entity.pdbx_description
1 polymer ?
#
loop_
_entity_poly.entity_id
_entity_poly.type
_entity_poly.pdbx_seq_one_letter_code
_entity_poly.pdbx_strand_id
1 'polypeptide(L)'
;MFKDMVDACKVFDEITERDIVAYTSLITGYTQSNDHHAACKALALVQHMHADNLEPNRVTLVNLLQSTGSITTTHKATAIFSQISTKTTACCNVLIDGHMRSCQPFEALNLLSHMAQEGHNFDLNLLSNGVLSCANLGLLRVGKSIHGYMFRTGVQLDVVTETALIDMYSKCNNCGKAREIFDTMKDKDVISYNVMMAGYLQNGHACEAIKSFHNMRRSGLAENEATILIIVSAFSDLKDIRQADIANQVMYLYVKCDYIDYARQVFGQIKHKYLVSWTSMMMGYENLGHANEVITLFYKMMNSEKQLNPDMITITCLLQAFSHLGCVSQIKEIHCHVIRLSMENDITIMNSLLTNYSKCGMHKTSRDLFDQMGAKRVASWNTMIAASGMQGDCFGALELISQMKKEKISPDGVTFMSALSSCSHAGLVEEGLNLFLVPGEEHYGCGVDLLGQSGQLKEAFEFLKCVPPTQSGSALGALVAACRVHGNSEMGEALGRWLLDFNPQKSSSYGLVANLYAESERWNDAARIRATTNQRGLKTTTACSLIEVYDIIIFGASGFTGKHVVREALKFVSPNSPLKSLALAGRSSSKLVETLKWASPSHPTIPVLVADTSDPPSLRRMASQAKLVLNCVGPFHLHGEPVVAACVEAGCDYLDICGEPEFMERMEAVYHEKAVEMGSLVVSACGFDSVPAELGWLFNSKQWVWPAVPNRVQAYLSLESDKRMVGNFATFESAVLGVANADKLRNLRRSNRKRFRPSIPGYAPPKGSLIEHQKRIGLWAVKLPSADANVVRRTLSVLTGNPGGLQGIGTKNLAGILRIIAVGLSIGLIGRSPFGRWLLLNFPWVFSLGSFSKNGPTDEEVASASFKMWFLGRGFSDANHVSEEPNTEIVTRVSGPEIGYVTTPIILVQCALTVLKQRGDLPKGGIFTPGIIFGPTDLQDRLQENGVSFDVISKI
;
A
#
# COMPACT_ATOMS: atom_id res chain seq x y z
N MET A 1 45.72 19.47 -34.04
CA MET A 1 44.78 19.34 -32.91
C MET A 1 44.35 17.88 -32.90
N PHE A 2 44.88 17.06 -32.00
CA PHE A 2 44.71 15.61 -32.02
C PHE A 2 43.24 15.25 -31.71
N LYS A 3 42.68 14.31 -32.48
CA LYS A 3 41.30 13.81 -32.29
C LYS A 3 41.21 12.75 -31.19
N ASP A 4 42.35 12.23 -30.73
CA ASP A 4 42.45 11.20 -29.71
C ASP A 4 43.54 11.56 -28.68
N MET A 5 43.16 11.58 -27.40
CA MET A 5 44.06 11.95 -26.29
C MET A 5 45.12 10.90 -26.01
N VAL A 6 44.88 9.64 -26.42
CA VAL A 6 45.83 8.54 -26.25
C VAL A 6 47.10 8.78 -27.07
N ASP A 7 46.97 9.32 -28.28
CA ASP A 7 48.10 9.61 -29.16
C ASP A 7 48.88 10.85 -28.69
N ALA A 8 48.20 11.86 -28.14
CA ALA A 8 48.85 13.03 -27.57
C ALA A 8 49.73 12.66 -26.35
N CYS A 9 49.34 11.68 -25.54
CA CYS A 9 50.14 11.21 -24.41
C CYS A 9 51.40 10.45 -24.86
N LYS A 10 51.28 9.58 -25.88
CA LYS A 10 52.44 8.87 -26.45
C LYS A 10 53.48 9.85 -26.97
N VAL A 11 53.03 10.87 -27.72
CA VAL A 11 53.93 11.91 -28.24
C VAL A 11 54.59 12.68 -27.09
N PHE A 12 53.87 12.97 -26.01
CA PHE A 12 54.43 13.64 -24.85
C PHE A 12 55.47 12.80 -24.10
N ASP A 13 55.27 11.49 -24.04
CA ASP A 13 56.23 10.56 -23.42
C ASP A 13 57.49 10.36 -24.26
N GLU A 14 57.42 10.58 -25.58
CA GLU A 14 58.57 10.53 -26.50
C GLU A 14 59.45 11.80 -26.46
N ILE A 15 58.99 12.90 -25.83
CA ILE A 15 59.76 14.14 -25.70
C ILE A 15 60.82 13.98 -24.60
N THR A 16 62.10 14.04 -24.98
CA THR A 16 63.25 13.87 -24.07
C THR A 16 63.55 15.09 -23.20
N GLU A 17 63.34 16.30 -23.73
CA GLU A 17 63.42 17.57 -22.97
C GLU A 17 62.07 18.26 -23.03
N ARG A 18 61.28 18.12 -21.97
CA ARG A 18 59.94 18.70 -21.90
C ARG A 18 60.06 20.16 -21.54
N ASP A 19 59.46 21.03 -22.35
CA ASP A 19 59.40 22.46 -22.09
C ASP A 19 58.00 22.88 -21.60
N ILE A 20 57.88 24.15 -21.22
CA ILE A 20 56.62 24.73 -20.75
C ILE A 20 55.50 24.57 -21.79
N VAL A 21 55.82 24.61 -23.09
CA VAL A 21 54.84 24.52 -24.19
C VAL A 21 54.30 23.10 -24.33
N ALA A 22 55.15 22.08 -24.22
CA ALA A 22 54.75 20.68 -24.24
C ALA A 22 53.79 20.36 -23.08
N TYR A 23 54.15 20.77 -21.86
CA TYR A 23 53.30 20.61 -20.67
C TYR A 23 51.96 21.35 -20.84
N THR A 24 51.99 22.61 -21.30
CA THR A 24 50.78 23.42 -21.52
C THR A 24 49.86 22.82 -22.58
N SER A 25 50.42 22.30 -23.67
CA SER A 25 49.64 21.73 -24.77
C SER A 25 48.92 20.46 -24.34
N LEU A 26 49.59 19.58 -23.58
CA LEU A 26 48.98 18.35 -23.07
C LEU A 26 47.92 18.65 -22.00
N ILE A 27 48.21 19.59 -21.08
CA ILE A 27 47.23 20.06 -20.08
C ILE A 27 45.99 20.62 -20.79
N THR A 28 46.17 21.44 -21.83
CA THR A 28 45.06 21.99 -22.62
C THR A 28 44.25 20.88 -23.29
N GLY A 29 44.91 19.87 -23.86
CA GLY A 29 44.25 18.69 -24.43
C GLY A 29 43.37 17.96 -23.42
N TYR A 30 43.88 17.73 -22.20
CA TYR A 30 43.10 17.12 -21.12
C TYR A 30 41.92 18.00 -20.71
N THR A 31 42.09 19.32 -20.65
CA THR A 31 41.03 20.24 -20.24
C THR A 31 39.89 20.35 -21.27
N GLN A 32 40.17 20.08 -22.55
CA GLN A 32 39.18 20.07 -23.63
C GLN A 32 38.48 18.70 -23.78
N SER A 33 39.03 17.65 -23.16
CA SER A 33 38.41 16.33 -23.14
C SER A 33 37.30 16.28 -22.07
N ASN A 34 36.10 15.83 -22.44
CA ASN A 34 34.92 15.79 -21.56
C ASN A 34 34.99 14.64 -20.52
N ASP A 35 36.20 14.18 -20.15
CA ASP A 35 36.46 13.06 -19.25
C ASP A 35 36.55 13.55 -17.79
N HIS A 36 35.74 12.96 -16.91
CA HIS A 36 35.74 13.25 -15.47
C HIS A 36 37.10 13.03 -14.77
N HIS A 37 37.98 12.20 -15.32
CA HIS A 37 39.33 11.98 -14.78
C HIS A 37 40.42 12.90 -15.38
N ALA A 38 40.08 13.69 -16.41
CA ALA A 38 41.05 14.54 -17.10
C ALA A 38 41.64 15.63 -16.21
N ALA A 39 40.84 16.20 -15.30
CA ALA A 39 41.30 17.23 -14.36
C ALA A 39 42.38 16.70 -13.39
N CYS A 40 42.25 15.45 -12.91
CA CYS A 40 43.25 14.82 -12.04
C CYS A 40 44.56 14.54 -12.78
N LYS A 41 44.48 14.13 -14.06
CA LYS A 41 45.66 13.89 -14.91
C LYS A 41 46.37 15.19 -15.27
N ALA A 42 45.61 16.24 -15.56
CA ALA A 42 46.15 17.58 -15.78
C ALA A 42 46.86 18.11 -14.52
N LEU A 43 46.28 17.90 -13.32
CA LEU A 43 46.90 18.27 -12.04
C LEU A 43 48.20 17.48 -11.75
N ALA A 44 48.26 16.20 -12.10
CA ALA A 44 49.48 15.39 -11.96
C ALA A 44 50.61 15.90 -12.88
N LEU A 45 50.27 16.34 -14.10
CA LEU A 45 51.25 16.91 -15.04
C LEU A 45 51.89 18.21 -14.51
N VAL A 46 51.15 19.02 -13.72
CA VAL A 46 51.72 20.21 -13.08
C VAL A 46 52.71 19.84 -11.97
N GLN A 47 52.47 18.74 -11.24
CA GLN A 47 53.44 18.25 -10.25
C GLN A 47 54.72 17.74 -10.93
N HIS A 48 54.59 17.09 -12.09
CA HIS A 48 55.75 16.71 -12.91
C HIS A 48 56.49 17.93 -13.47
N MET A 49 55.77 18.94 -13.94
CA MET A 49 56.36 20.20 -14.41
C MET A 49 57.17 20.88 -13.30
N HIS A 50 56.69 20.85 -12.06
CA HIS A 50 57.42 21.37 -10.91
C HIS A 50 58.64 20.51 -10.53
N ALA A 51 58.54 19.18 -10.64
CA ALA A 51 59.68 18.26 -10.45
C ALA A 51 60.80 18.50 -11.49
N ASP A 52 60.43 18.97 -12.68
CA ASP A 52 61.36 19.36 -13.75
C ASP A 52 61.87 20.81 -13.59
N ASN A 53 61.60 21.49 -12.47
CA ASN A 53 61.95 22.89 -12.18
C ASN A 53 61.38 23.91 -13.18
N LEU A 54 60.25 23.62 -13.81
CA LEU A 54 59.57 24.54 -14.72
C LEU A 54 58.39 25.23 -14.03
N GLU A 55 58.30 26.56 -14.13
CA GLU A 55 57.17 27.32 -13.59
C GLU A 55 55.99 27.35 -14.60
N PRO A 56 54.74 27.03 -14.16
CA PRO A 56 53.56 27.13 -15.00
C PRO A 56 53.36 28.55 -15.54
N ASN A 57 53.15 28.69 -16.86
CA ASN A 57 52.86 29.99 -17.44
C ASN A 57 51.38 30.37 -17.30
N ARG A 58 51.04 31.62 -17.64
CA ARG A 58 49.67 32.16 -17.57
C ARG A 58 48.63 31.26 -18.27
N VAL A 59 48.97 30.67 -19.42
CA VAL A 59 48.05 29.84 -20.21
C VAL A 59 47.85 28.47 -19.58
N THR A 60 48.93 27.87 -19.06
CA THR A 60 48.89 26.60 -18.30
C THR A 60 47.94 26.72 -17.11
N LEU A 61 48.02 27.83 -16.39
CA LEU A 61 47.25 28.07 -15.17
C LEU A 61 45.76 28.31 -15.44
N VAL A 62 45.41 29.09 -16.47
CA VAL A 62 44.01 29.35 -16.83
C VAL A 62 43.32 28.06 -17.27
N ASN A 63 43.98 27.24 -18.10
CA ASN A 63 43.39 25.99 -18.61
C ASN A 63 43.21 24.95 -17.49
N LEU A 64 44.19 24.83 -16.58
CA LEU A 64 44.10 23.93 -15.43
C LEU A 64 42.89 24.26 -14.55
N LEU A 65 42.71 25.54 -14.22
CA LEU A 65 41.64 26.03 -13.35
C LEU A 65 40.25 25.94 -14.01
N GLN A 66 40.16 26.05 -15.33
CA GLN A 66 38.88 25.90 -16.07
C GLN A 66 38.36 24.46 -16.04
N SER A 67 39.24 23.46 -15.83
CA SER A 67 38.87 22.04 -15.74
C SER A 67 38.41 21.56 -14.35
N THR A 68 38.63 22.35 -13.29
CA THR A 68 38.35 21.93 -11.90
C THR A 68 36.92 22.26 -11.49
N GLY A 69 35.97 21.39 -11.86
CA GLY A 69 34.55 21.51 -11.51
C GLY A 69 34.10 20.73 -10.26
N SER A 70 35.00 20.10 -9.49
CA SER A 70 34.64 19.27 -8.32
C SER A 70 35.28 19.73 -7.01
N ILE A 71 34.57 19.54 -5.89
CA ILE A 71 34.96 19.95 -4.52
C ILE A 71 36.35 19.43 -4.10
N THR A 72 36.77 18.26 -4.60
CA THR A 72 38.08 17.66 -4.27
C THR A 72 39.24 18.26 -5.05
N THR A 73 38.97 18.92 -6.18
CA THR A 73 39.98 19.54 -7.04
C THR A 73 40.20 21.02 -6.73
N THR A 74 39.20 21.72 -6.18
CA THR A 74 39.30 23.12 -5.75
C THR A 74 40.36 23.33 -4.67
N HIS A 75 40.41 22.50 -3.62
CA HIS A 75 41.41 22.64 -2.54
C HIS A 75 42.87 22.47 -3.04
N LYS A 76 43.09 21.60 -4.03
CA LYS A 76 44.41 21.40 -4.66
C LYS A 76 44.76 22.57 -5.58
N ALA A 77 43.79 23.09 -6.31
CA ALA A 77 43.95 24.30 -7.13
C ALA A 77 44.28 25.54 -6.27
N THR A 78 43.64 25.72 -5.11
CA THR A 78 43.94 26.80 -4.16
C THR A 78 45.36 26.67 -3.57
N ALA A 79 45.82 25.45 -3.28
CA ALA A 79 47.18 25.19 -2.80
C ALA A 79 48.26 25.46 -3.87
N ILE A 80 47.94 25.24 -5.15
CA ILE A 80 48.83 25.61 -6.27
C ILE A 80 48.80 27.13 -6.45
N PHE A 81 47.64 27.77 -6.32
CA PHE A 81 47.49 29.21 -6.45
C PHE A 81 48.27 30.00 -5.38
N SER A 82 48.34 29.50 -4.15
CA SER A 82 49.11 30.15 -3.08
C SER A 82 50.62 30.13 -3.31
N GLN A 83 51.12 29.29 -4.23
CA GLN A 83 52.53 29.19 -4.61
C GLN A 83 52.91 30.14 -5.76
N ILE A 84 51.96 30.87 -6.34
CA ILE A 84 52.19 31.75 -7.50
C ILE A 84 52.60 33.16 -7.04
N SER A 85 53.70 33.66 -7.59
CA SER A 85 54.27 34.99 -7.27
C SER A 85 53.48 36.17 -7.87
N THR A 86 52.79 35.99 -8.99
CA THR A 86 51.96 37.04 -9.64
C THR A 86 50.51 36.58 -9.82
N LYS A 87 49.61 37.05 -8.95
CA LYS A 87 48.16 36.80 -9.06
C LYS A 87 47.57 37.76 -10.11
N THR A 88 46.97 37.22 -11.17
CA THR A 88 46.27 38.03 -12.19
C THR A 88 44.77 37.97 -12.00
N THR A 89 44.05 39.02 -12.42
CA THR A 89 42.58 39.11 -12.35
C THR A 89 41.92 37.88 -12.99
N ALA A 90 42.43 37.42 -14.15
CA ALA A 90 41.90 36.24 -14.84
C ALA A 90 42.03 34.93 -14.02
N CYS A 91 43.14 34.73 -13.32
CA CYS A 91 43.32 33.54 -12.46
C CYS A 91 42.39 33.58 -11.24
N CYS A 92 42.20 34.77 -10.65
CA CYS A 92 41.29 34.94 -9.51
C CYS A 92 39.82 34.75 -9.91
N ASN A 93 39.40 35.19 -11.11
CA ASN A 93 38.03 35.00 -11.60
C ASN A 93 37.64 33.52 -11.61
N VAL A 94 38.52 32.68 -12.14
CA VAL A 94 38.27 31.24 -12.27
C VAL A 94 38.24 30.57 -10.89
N LEU A 95 39.10 30.99 -9.96
CA LEU A 95 39.10 30.46 -8.59
C LEU A 95 37.86 30.88 -7.80
N ILE A 96 37.46 32.14 -7.92
CA ILE A 96 36.24 32.64 -7.28
C ILE A 96 35.02 31.91 -7.84
N ASP A 97 34.91 31.76 -9.16
CA ASP A 97 33.85 30.95 -9.80
C ASP A 97 33.90 29.48 -9.35
N GLY A 98 35.09 28.89 -9.26
CA GLY A 98 35.29 27.52 -8.78
C GLY A 98 34.88 27.31 -7.31
N HIS A 99 35.23 28.24 -6.43
CA HIS A 99 34.78 28.23 -5.04
C HIS A 99 33.26 28.43 -4.93
N MET A 100 32.67 29.25 -5.80
CA MET A 100 31.22 29.43 -5.86
C MET A 100 30.49 28.16 -6.30
N ARG A 101 30.97 27.46 -7.33
CA ARG A 101 30.43 26.16 -7.76
C ARG A 101 30.64 25.05 -6.73
N SER A 102 31.71 25.13 -5.94
CA SER A 102 32.03 24.19 -4.87
C SER A 102 31.32 24.51 -3.54
N CYS A 103 30.38 25.46 -3.52
CA CYS A 103 29.65 25.91 -2.33
C CYS A 103 30.56 26.42 -1.18
N GLN A 104 31.67 27.08 -1.50
CA GLN A 104 32.61 27.69 -0.56
C GLN A 104 32.65 29.23 -0.69
N PRO A 105 31.55 29.94 -0.37
CA PRO A 105 31.46 31.39 -0.60
C PRO A 105 32.38 32.22 0.32
N PHE A 106 32.83 31.67 1.44
CA PHE A 106 33.76 32.35 2.35
C PHE A 106 35.15 32.53 1.73
N GLU A 107 35.69 31.46 1.12
CA GLU A 107 37.01 31.52 0.47
C GLU A 107 36.99 32.41 -0.78
N ALA A 108 35.88 32.39 -1.53
CA ALA A 108 35.67 33.31 -2.64
C ALA A 108 35.74 34.79 -2.19
N LEU A 109 35.09 35.14 -1.07
CA LEU A 109 35.16 36.51 -0.52
C LEU A 109 36.53 36.85 0.08
N ASN A 110 37.22 35.89 0.67
CA ASN A 110 38.56 36.09 1.21
C ASN A 110 39.57 36.41 0.08
N LEU A 111 39.48 35.68 -1.03
CA LEU A 111 40.24 35.96 -2.26
C LEU A 111 39.92 37.34 -2.83
N LEU A 112 38.63 37.70 -2.89
CA LEU A 112 38.20 39.02 -3.38
C LEU A 112 38.68 40.17 -2.47
N SER A 113 38.72 39.95 -1.15
CA SER A 113 39.29 40.90 -0.18
C SER A 113 40.81 41.06 -0.35
N HIS A 114 41.53 39.97 -0.60
CA HIS A 114 42.97 40.02 -0.87
C HIS A 114 43.27 40.84 -2.14
N MET A 115 42.49 40.63 -3.21
CA MET A 115 42.60 41.42 -4.43
C MET A 115 42.30 42.91 -4.21
N ALA A 116 41.37 43.23 -3.32
CA ALA A 116 41.05 44.61 -2.95
C ALA A 116 42.23 45.30 -2.25
N GLN A 117 42.93 44.56 -1.37
CA GLN A 117 44.10 45.05 -0.64
C GLN A 117 45.31 45.25 -1.56
N GLU A 118 45.44 44.42 -2.61
CA GLU A 118 46.48 44.55 -3.64
C GLU A 118 46.17 45.64 -4.69
N GLY A 119 45.00 46.29 -4.62
CA GLY A 119 44.65 47.42 -5.48
C GLY A 119 44.26 47.05 -6.92
N HIS A 120 43.84 45.81 -7.17
CA HIS A 120 43.40 45.38 -8.50
C HIS A 120 42.03 45.95 -8.87
N ASN A 121 41.85 46.32 -10.15
CA ASN A 121 40.53 46.66 -10.69
C ASN A 121 39.66 45.40 -10.81
N PHE A 122 38.47 45.46 -10.23
CA PHE A 122 37.46 44.41 -10.35
C PHE A 122 36.69 44.53 -11.66
N ASP A 123 36.48 43.41 -12.34
CA ASP A 123 35.53 43.32 -13.44
C ASP A 123 34.10 43.04 -12.91
N LEU A 124 33.10 43.14 -13.80
CA LEU A 124 31.70 42.92 -13.47
C LEU A 124 31.46 41.50 -12.90
N ASN A 125 32.14 40.50 -13.44
CA ASN A 125 32.00 39.10 -13.02
C ASN A 125 32.49 38.86 -11.58
N LEU A 126 33.64 39.45 -11.20
CA LEU A 126 34.15 39.40 -9.82
C LEU A 126 33.18 40.05 -8.84
N LEU A 127 32.64 41.22 -9.21
CA LEU A 127 31.69 41.93 -8.37
C LEU A 127 30.39 41.13 -8.21
N SER A 128 29.88 40.51 -9.28
CA SER A 128 28.71 39.63 -9.24
C SER A 128 28.93 38.38 -8.39
N ASN A 129 30.09 37.73 -8.50
CA ASN A 129 30.43 36.58 -7.65
C ASN A 129 30.63 36.99 -6.19
N GLY A 130 31.18 38.18 -5.91
CA GLY A 130 31.28 38.74 -4.57
C GLY A 130 29.92 39.03 -3.96
N VAL A 131 28.98 39.59 -4.74
CA VAL A 131 27.58 39.80 -4.35
C VAL A 131 26.89 38.47 -4.04
N LEU A 132 27.04 37.46 -4.90
CA LEU A 132 26.45 36.13 -4.70
C LEU A 132 27.06 35.41 -3.48
N SER A 133 28.36 35.60 -3.23
CA SER A 133 29.01 35.11 -2.01
C SER A 133 28.43 35.78 -0.75
N CYS A 134 28.20 37.10 -0.80
CA CYS A 134 27.54 37.82 0.29
C CYS A 134 26.10 37.34 0.50
N ALA A 135 25.39 37.00 -0.58
CA ALA A 135 24.05 36.43 -0.54
C ALA A 135 24.03 35.10 0.21
N ASN A 136 24.96 34.20 -0.11
CA ASN A 136 25.07 32.87 0.50
C ASN A 136 25.52 32.90 1.98
N LEU A 137 26.31 33.91 2.37
CA LEU A 137 26.77 34.08 3.75
C LEU A 137 25.90 35.02 4.60
N GLY A 138 24.90 35.69 4.01
CA GLY A 138 24.06 36.68 4.70
C GLY A 138 24.80 37.96 5.12
N LEU A 139 25.88 38.34 4.43
CA LEU A 139 26.74 39.47 4.79
C LEU A 139 26.27 40.81 4.19
N LEU A 140 25.18 41.36 4.71
CA LEU A 140 24.56 42.59 4.19
C LEU A 140 25.52 43.79 4.12
N ARG A 141 26.38 43.98 5.12
CA ARG A 141 27.31 45.12 5.17
C ARG A 141 28.36 45.05 4.06
N VAL A 142 28.91 43.87 3.82
CA VAL A 142 29.90 43.62 2.76
C VAL A 142 29.23 43.75 1.40
N GLY A 143 28.05 43.14 1.21
CA GLY A 143 27.27 43.28 -0.02
C GLY A 143 26.93 44.74 -0.35
N LYS A 144 26.54 45.55 0.64
CA LYS A 144 26.34 47.01 0.46
C LYS A 144 27.62 47.75 0.06
N SER A 145 28.77 47.35 0.60
CA SER A 145 30.05 47.97 0.23
C SER A 145 30.44 47.67 -1.22
N ILE A 146 30.20 46.45 -1.70
CA ILE A 146 30.43 46.03 -3.10
C ILE A 146 29.45 46.77 -4.02
N HIS A 147 28.15 46.80 -3.69
CA HIS A 147 27.16 47.55 -4.46
C HIS A 147 27.49 49.06 -4.51
N GLY A 148 27.93 49.65 -3.39
CA GLY A 148 28.39 51.04 -3.35
C GLY A 148 29.67 51.29 -4.16
N TYR A 149 30.56 50.30 -4.27
CA TYR A 149 31.71 50.36 -5.18
C TYR A 149 31.28 50.34 -6.65
N MET A 150 30.36 49.44 -7.02
CA MET A 150 29.78 49.37 -8.38
C MET A 150 29.12 50.70 -8.77
N PHE A 151 28.38 51.30 -7.84
CA PHE A 151 27.74 52.60 -8.05
C PHE A 151 28.77 53.74 -8.24
N ARG A 152 29.80 53.82 -7.38
CA ARG A 152 30.83 54.88 -7.46
C ARG A 152 31.72 54.77 -8.70
N THR A 153 31.96 53.56 -9.17
CA THR A 153 32.78 53.30 -10.36
C THR A 153 32.01 53.47 -11.67
N GLY A 154 30.69 53.67 -11.61
CA GLY A 154 29.85 53.91 -12.79
C GLY A 154 29.74 52.70 -13.72
N VAL A 155 29.96 51.48 -13.20
CA VAL A 155 29.85 50.26 -14.00
C VAL A 155 28.40 50.02 -14.39
N GLN A 156 28.13 49.85 -15.68
CA GLN A 156 26.79 49.53 -16.17
C GLN A 156 26.44 48.08 -15.78
N LEU A 157 25.39 47.93 -14.97
CA LEU A 157 24.90 46.63 -14.53
C LEU A 157 24.07 45.98 -15.64
N ASP A 158 24.31 44.69 -15.88
CA ASP A 158 23.46 43.87 -16.74
C ASP A 158 22.37 43.16 -15.93
N VAL A 159 21.42 42.53 -16.61
CA VAL A 159 20.28 41.82 -15.99
C VAL A 159 20.77 40.75 -14.99
N VAL A 160 21.89 40.08 -15.28
CA VAL A 160 22.49 39.06 -14.41
C VAL A 160 22.97 39.68 -13.09
N THR A 161 23.67 40.80 -13.17
CA THR A 161 24.21 41.49 -11.99
C THR A 161 23.12 42.15 -11.16
N GLU A 162 22.12 42.76 -11.81
CA GLU A 162 20.93 43.29 -11.13
C GLU A 162 20.16 42.17 -10.41
N THR A 163 20.00 41.00 -11.05
CA THR A 163 19.39 39.82 -10.45
C THR A 163 20.19 39.28 -9.26
N ALA A 164 21.53 39.26 -9.33
CA ALA A 164 22.39 38.85 -8.22
C ALA A 164 22.27 39.82 -7.02
N LEU A 165 22.14 41.12 -7.26
CA LEU A 165 21.88 42.11 -6.21
C LEU A 165 20.51 41.89 -5.55
N ILE A 166 19.47 41.57 -6.34
CA ILE A 166 18.14 41.23 -5.83
C ILE A 166 18.22 40.00 -4.91
N ASP A 167 18.91 38.93 -5.33
CA ASP A 167 19.12 37.73 -4.51
C ASP A 167 19.85 38.05 -3.20
N MET A 168 20.94 38.84 -3.27
CA MET A 168 21.73 39.24 -2.10
C MET A 168 20.91 40.05 -1.10
N TYR A 169 20.20 41.08 -1.56
CA TYR A 169 19.36 41.89 -0.67
C TYR A 169 18.19 41.08 -0.10
N SER A 170 17.61 40.17 -0.89
CA SER A 170 16.50 39.31 -0.44
C SER A 170 16.95 38.32 0.64
N LYS A 171 18.06 37.59 0.42
CA LYS A 171 18.64 36.64 1.40
C LYS A 171 19.16 37.33 2.66
N CYS A 172 19.54 38.61 2.56
CA CYS A 172 19.95 39.43 3.70
C CYS A 172 18.78 40.12 4.43
N ASN A 173 17.54 39.67 4.23
CA ASN A 173 16.32 40.23 4.82
C ASN A 173 16.07 41.72 4.54
N ASN A 174 16.53 42.23 3.39
CA ASN A 174 16.28 43.59 2.93
C ASN A 174 15.49 43.59 1.61
N CYS A 175 14.30 42.97 1.66
CA CYS A 175 13.40 42.85 0.52
C CYS A 175 12.98 44.21 -0.08
N GLY A 176 12.92 45.27 0.73
CA GLY A 176 12.63 46.62 0.25
C GLY A 176 13.65 47.14 -0.78
N LYS A 177 14.94 46.94 -0.52
CA LYS A 177 15.99 47.34 -1.47
C LYS A 177 16.04 46.42 -2.70
N ALA A 178 15.76 45.13 -2.53
CA ALA A 178 15.63 44.19 -3.64
C ALA A 178 14.50 44.61 -4.60
N ARG A 179 13.34 44.99 -4.05
CA ARG A 179 12.20 45.51 -4.82
C ARG A 179 12.54 46.78 -5.59
N GLU A 180 13.21 47.74 -4.94
CA GLU A 180 13.63 48.99 -5.58
C GLU A 180 14.49 48.72 -6.82
N ILE A 181 15.47 47.80 -6.70
CA ILE A 181 16.33 47.40 -7.82
C ILE A 181 15.50 46.74 -8.92
N PHE A 182 14.65 45.77 -8.56
CA PHE A 182 13.77 45.07 -9.51
C PHE A 182 12.87 46.05 -10.28
N ASP A 183 12.26 47.02 -9.61
CA ASP A 183 11.39 48.00 -10.23
C ASP A 183 12.16 48.91 -11.22
N THR A 184 13.44 49.19 -10.94
CA THR A 184 14.31 49.98 -11.85
C THR A 184 14.85 49.22 -13.06
N MET A 185 14.80 47.88 -13.08
CA MET A 185 15.29 47.08 -14.20
C MET A 185 14.48 47.37 -15.48
N LYS A 186 15.17 47.66 -16.59
CA LYS A 186 14.53 47.92 -17.90
C LYS A 186 13.97 46.66 -18.55
N ASP A 187 14.76 45.59 -18.55
CA ASP A 187 14.44 44.30 -19.17
C ASP A 187 14.36 43.21 -18.09
N LYS A 188 13.17 42.69 -17.84
CA LYS A 188 12.91 41.64 -16.85
C LYS A 188 12.65 40.32 -17.57
N ASP A 189 13.46 39.31 -17.27
CA ASP A 189 13.34 37.95 -17.78
C ASP A 189 12.70 36.99 -16.74
N VAL A 190 12.46 35.73 -17.12
CA VAL A 190 11.87 34.73 -16.21
C VAL A 190 12.74 34.52 -14.96
N ILE A 191 14.06 34.64 -15.08
CA ILE A 191 15.00 34.42 -13.97
C ILE A 191 14.89 35.54 -12.93
N SER A 192 14.90 36.81 -13.34
CA SER A 192 14.73 37.96 -12.45
C SER A 192 13.39 37.95 -11.72
N TYR A 193 12.30 37.57 -12.40
CA TYR A 193 10.99 37.34 -11.75
C TYR A 193 11.08 36.22 -10.72
N ASN A 194 11.68 35.07 -11.06
CA ASN A 194 11.83 33.95 -10.13
C ASN A 194 12.63 34.33 -8.88
N VAL A 195 13.75 35.03 -9.04
CA VAL A 195 14.57 35.50 -7.91
C VAL A 195 13.79 36.48 -7.03
N MET A 196 13.05 37.41 -7.61
CA MET A 196 12.22 38.34 -6.82
C MET A 196 11.09 37.63 -6.08
N MET A 197 10.41 36.67 -6.74
CA MET A 197 9.36 35.87 -6.11
C MET A 197 9.89 35.01 -4.97
N ALA A 198 11.01 34.31 -5.18
CA ALA A 198 11.68 33.54 -4.12
C ALA A 198 12.12 34.45 -2.96
N GLY A 199 12.63 35.64 -3.27
CA GLY A 199 13.01 36.65 -2.28
C GLY A 199 11.83 37.13 -1.44
N TYR A 200 10.65 37.36 -2.04
CA TYR A 200 9.44 37.67 -1.30
C TYR A 200 9.04 36.54 -0.35
N LEU A 201 9.14 35.28 -0.79
CA LEU A 201 8.76 34.12 0.03
C LEU A 201 9.68 33.89 1.21
N GLN A 202 11.00 33.99 1.00
CA GLN A 202 11.97 33.90 2.09
C GLN A 202 11.72 34.96 3.17
N ASN A 203 11.19 36.12 2.80
CA ASN A 203 10.84 37.21 3.69
C ASN A 203 9.38 37.17 4.21
N GLY A 204 8.63 36.10 3.93
CA GLY A 204 7.25 35.93 4.40
C GLY A 204 6.19 36.77 3.67
N HIS A 205 6.52 37.32 2.49
CA HIS A 205 5.66 38.18 1.69
C HIS A 205 4.98 37.43 0.52
N ALA A 206 4.30 36.33 0.81
CA ALA A 206 3.67 35.46 -0.20
C ALA A 206 2.71 36.19 -1.17
N CYS A 207 1.95 37.17 -0.68
CA CYS A 207 1.05 37.98 -1.52
C CYS A 207 1.80 38.74 -2.63
N GLU A 208 2.99 39.28 -2.34
CA GLU A 208 3.77 40.05 -3.31
C GLU A 208 4.46 39.12 -4.33
N ALA A 209 4.83 37.90 -3.93
CA ALA A 209 5.31 36.87 -4.85
C ALA A 209 4.25 36.52 -5.90
N ILE A 210 3.00 36.30 -5.49
CA ILE A 210 1.89 35.97 -6.39
C ILE A 210 1.53 37.15 -7.31
N LYS A 211 1.55 38.39 -6.81
CA LYS A 211 1.38 39.58 -7.66
C LYS A 211 2.48 39.68 -8.73
N SER A 212 3.71 39.34 -8.36
CA SER A 212 4.85 39.35 -9.29
C SER A 212 4.70 38.30 -10.39
N PHE A 213 4.21 37.10 -10.06
CA PHE A 213 3.84 36.08 -11.05
C PHE A 213 2.75 36.54 -12.02
N HIS A 214 1.73 37.22 -11.50
CA HIS A 214 0.69 37.78 -12.35
C HIS A 214 1.25 38.82 -13.33
N ASN A 215 2.15 39.69 -12.86
CA ASN A 215 2.82 40.66 -13.73
C ASN A 215 3.71 39.97 -14.78
N MET A 216 4.43 38.90 -14.42
CA MET A 216 5.23 38.10 -15.34
C MET A 216 4.38 37.57 -16.52
N ARG A 217 3.19 37.02 -16.22
CA ARG A 217 2.27 36.50 -17.25
C ARG A 217 1.63 37.61 -18.09
N ARG A 218 1.32 38.77 -17.50
CA ARG A 218 0.84 39.93 -18.26
C ARG A 218 1.87 40.47 -19.23
N SER A 219 3.15 40.32 -18.90
CA SER A 219 4.27 40.66 -19.78
C SER A 219 4.53 39.60 -20.87
N GLY A 220 3.74 38.51 -20.93
CA GLY A 220 3.84 37.48 -21.98
C GLY A 220 4.97 36.48 -21.80
N LEU A 221 5.60 36.43 -20.62
CA LEU A 221 6.69 35.50 -20.33
C LEU A 221 6.14 34.13 -19.92
N ALA A 222 6.68 33.06 -20.52
CA ALA A 222 6.29 31.68 -20.22
C ALA A 222 6.98 31.18 -18.93
N GLU A 223 6.19 30.60 -18.03
CA GLU A 223 6.67 29.96 -16.81
C GLU A 223 7.62 28.77 -17.07
N ASN A 224 8.64 28.62 -16.22
CA ASN A 224 9.51 27.45 -16.20
C ASN A 224 9.29 26.60 -14.94
N GLU A 225 9.92 25.43 -14.85
CA GLU A 225 9.81 24.52 -13.71
C GLU A 225 10.11 25.20 -12.35
N ALA A 226 11.12 26.08 -12.32
CA ALA A 226 11.46 26.85 -11.14
C ALA A 226 10.35 27.85 -10.74
N THR A 227 9.70 28.50 -11.71
CA THR A 227 8.54 29.37 -11.47
C THR A 227 7.41 28.59 -10.80
N ILE A 228 7.15 27.36 -11.27
CA ILE A 228 6.10 26.50 -10.71
C ILE A 228 6.41 26.21 -9.25
N LEU A 229 7.63 25.75 -8.93
CA LEU A 229 8.06 25.44 -7.55
C LEU A 229 7.94 26.64 -6.60
N ILE A 230 8.32 27.84 -7.04
CA ILE A 230 8.24 29.07 -6.23
C ILE A 230 6.77 29.42 -5.96
N ILE A 231 5.90 29.25 -6.94
CA ILE A 231 4.47 29.49 -6.76
C ILE A 231 3.85 28.44 -5.83
N VAL A 232 4.30 27.18 -5.88
CA VAL A 232 3.90 26.15 -4.93
C VAL A 232 4.18 26.58 -3.49
N SER A 233 5.40 27.03 -3.19
CA SER A 233 5.74 27.49 -1.84
C SER A 233 4.99 28.77 -1.45
N ALA A 234 4.67 29.63 -2.41
CA ALA A 234 3.88 30.84 -2.15
C ALA A 234 2.46 30.52 -1.66
N PHE A 235 1.82 29.51 -2.26
CA PHE A 235 0.46 29.13 -1.90
C PHE A 235 0.38 28.32 -0.61
N SER A 236 1.40 27.53 -0.27
CA SER A 236 1.44 26.84 1.03
C SER A 236 1.48 27.81 2.22
N ASP A 237 2.07 29.00 2.02
CA ASP A 237 2.20 30.03 3.06
C ASP A 237 0.94 30.90 3.20
N LEU A 238 0.00 30.85 2.24
CA LEU A 238 -1.25 31.58 2.29
C LEU A 238 -2.34 30.80 3.02
N LYS A 239 -2.82 31.36 4.14
CA LYS A 239 -3.94 30.81 4.92
C LYS A 239 -5.33 31.09 4.33
N ASP A 240 -5.45 32.06 3.41
CA ASP A 240 -6.74 32.49 2.82
C ASP A 240 -6.57 32.84 1.33
N ILE A 241 -7.08 32.00 0.43
CA ILE A 241 -7.13 32.29 -1.01
C ILE A 241 -8.48 32.94 -1.33
N ARG A 242 -8.50 34.27 -1.47
CA ARG A 242 -9.73 35.04 -1.73
C ARG A 242 -10.18 35.06 -3.20
N GLN A 243 -9.36 34.61 -4.14
CA GLN A 243 -9.64 34.69 -5.58
C GLN A 243 -9.78 33.28 -6.19
N ALA A 244 -11.02 32.88 -6.47
CA ALA A 244 -11.37 31.54 -6.98
C ALA A 244 -10.76 31.25 -8.36
N ASP A 245 -10.60 32.26 -9.21
CA ASP A 245 -10.02 32.10 -10.55
C ASP A 245 -8.56 31.63 -10.46
N ILE A 246 -7.74 32.33 -9.67
CA ILE A 246 -6.33 32.00 -9.45
C ILE A 246 -6.19 30.62 -8.81
N ALA A 247 -7.04 30.28 -7.84
CA ALA A 247 -7.05 28.97 -7.22
C ALA A 247 -7.33 27.84 -8.23
N ASN A 248 -8.26 28.05 -9.17
CA ASN A 248 -8.56 27.07 -10.21
C ASN A 248 -7.40 26.88 -11.19
N GLN A 249 -6.70 27.96 -11.57
CA GLN A 249 -5.54 27.86 -12.47
C GLN A 249 -4.34 27.17 -11.81
N VAL A 250 -4.11 27.46 -10.53
CA VAL A 250 -3.06 26.80 -9.74
C VAL A 250 -3.41 25.33 -9.50
N MET A 251 -4.67 25.02 -9.20
CA MET A 251 -5.15 23.64 -9.10
C MET A 251 -4.98 22.88 -10.43
N TYR A 252 -5.30 23.49 -11.56
CA TYR A 252 -5.06 22.90 -12.88
C TYR A 252 -3.56 22.63 -13.12
N LEU A 253 -2.68 23.55 -12.74
CA LEU A 253 -1.22 23.35 -12.81
C LEU A 253 -0.76 22.18 -11.92
N TYR A 254 -1.26 22.08 -10.68
CA TYR A 254 -0.96 20.96 -9.78
C TYR A 254 -1.44 19.62 -10.34
N VAL A 255 -2.66 19.58 -10.89
CA VAL A 255 -3.22 18.39 -11.52
C VAL A 255 -2.40 17.97 -12.73
N LYS A 256 -1.97 18.91 -13.57
CA LYS A 256 -1.16 18.63 -14.77
C LYS A 256 0.25 18.10 -14.43
N CYS A 257 0.79 18.47 -13.26
CA CYS A 257 2.11 18.04 -12.80
C CYS A 257 2.04 16.83 -11.84
N ASP A 258 0.92 16.10 -11.79
CA ASP A 258 0.67 14.94 -10.92
C ASP A 258 0.82 15.21 -9.40
N TYR A 259 0.69 16.47 -8.98
CA TYR A 259 0.74 16.90 -7.57
C TYR A 259 -0.66 17.02 -6.95
N ILE A 260 -1.42 15.93 -6.95
CA ILE A 260 -2.85 15.91 -6.57
C ILE A 260 -3.09 16.30 -5.10
N ASP A 261 -2.16 16.03 -4.20
CA ASP A 261 -2.29 16.36 -2.78
C ASP A 261 -2.33 17.87 -2.55
N TYR A 262 -1.48 18.61 -3.26
CA TYR A 262 -1.46 20.07 -3.21
C TYR A 262 -2.68 20.66 -3.93
N ALA A 263 -3.10 20.06 -5.05
CA ALA A 263 -4.36 20.42 -5.71
C ALA A 263 -5.55 20.30 -4.75
N ARG A 264 -5.60 19.22 -3.97
CA ARG A 264 -6.63 18.98 -2.95
C ARG A 264 -6.60 20.02 -1.83
N GLN A 265 -5.41 20.41 -1.38
CA GLN A 265 -5.25 21.45 -0.35
C GLN A 265 -5.79 22.80 -0.85
N VAL A 266 -5.40 23.21 -2.07
CA VAL A 266 -5.93 24.43 -2.71
C VAL A 266 -7.44 24.34 -2.89
N PHE A 267 -7.95 23.21 -3.38
CA PHE A 267 -9.39 22.97 -3.51
C PHE A 267 -10.12 23.12 -2.17
N GLY A 268 -9.55 22.59 -1.08
CA GLY A 268 -10.09 22.74 0.29
C GLY A 268 -10.22 24.21 0.72
N GLN A 269 -9.24 25.05 0.36
CA GLN A 269 -9.18 26.47 0.72
C GLN A 269 -10.09 27.39 -0.11
N ILE A 270 -10.65 26.92 -1.24
CA ILE A 270 -11.59 27.71 -2.06
C ILE A 270 -12.90 27.89 -1.29
N LYS A 271 -13.19 29.13 -0.85
CA LYS A 271 -14.41 29.50 -0.12
C LYS A 271 -15.69 29.31 -0.95
N HIS A 272 -15.67 29.69 -2.23
CA HIS A 272 -16.80 29.51 -3.15
C HIS A 272 -16.34 28.67 -4.35
N LYS A 273 -16.70 27.39 -4.34
CA LYS A 273 -16.38 26.45 -5.41
C LYS A 273 -17.41 26.57 -6.52
N TYR A 274 -16.93 26.72 -7.75
CA TYR A 274 -17.76 26.72 -8.95
C TYR A 274 -17.65 25.37 -9.65
N LEU A 275 -18.50 25.12 -10.66
CA LEU A 275 -18.48 23.89 -11.46
C LEU A 275 -17.07 23.57 -11.97
N VAL A 276 -16.35 24.58 -12.50
CA VAL A 276 -14.96 24.46 -12.99
C VAL A 276 -13.98 23.96 -11.91
N SER A 277 -14.18 24.35 -10.64
CA SER A 277 -13.36 23.89 -9.53
C SER A 277 -13.57 22.39 -9.28
N TRP A 278 -14.83 21.94 -9.31
CA TRP A 278 -15.18 20.52 -9.11
C TRP A 278 -14.70 19.66 -10.28
N THR A 279 -14.96 20.08 -11.52
CA THR A 279 -14.57 19.32 -12.71
C THR A 279 -13.06 19.18 -12.84
N SER A 280 -12.29 20.24 -12.55
CA SER A 280 -10.83 20.18 -12.60
C SER A 280 -10.26 19.19 -11.57
N MET A 281 -10.82 19.17 -10.35
CA MET A 281 -10.40 18.21 -9.32
C MET A 281 -10.81 16.78 -9.67
N MET A 282 -12.02 16.59 -10.22
CA MET A 282 -12.51 15.29 -10.69
C MET A 282 -11.64 14.74 -11.82
N MET A 283 -11.32 15.55 -12.84
CA MET A 283 -10.41 15.14 -13.91
C MET A 283 -9.02 14.79 -13.39
N GLY A 284 -8.52 15.50 -12.38
CA GLY A 284 -7.24 15.17 -11.75
C GLY A 284 -7.22 13.80 -11.08
N TYR A 285 -8.30 13.42 -10.38
CA TYR A 285 -8.42 12.08 -9.83
C TYR A 285 -8.68 11.01 -10.88
N GLU A 286 -9.40 11.35 -11.96
CA GLU A 286 -9.65 10.43 -13.07
C GLU A 286 -8.36 10.06 -13.80
N ASN A 287 -7.50 11.02 -14.12
CA ASN A 287 -6.18 10.79 -14.74
C ASN A 287 -5.28 9.86 -13.91
N LEU A 288 -5.42 9.89 -12.58
CA LEU A 288 -4.67 9.03 -11.65
C LEU A 288 -5.34 7.66 -11.42
N GLY A 289 -6.51 7.41 -12.02
CA GLY A 289 -7.26 6.16 -11.86
C GLY A 289 -8.02 6.05 -10.52
N HIS A 290 -8.16 7.14 -9.77
CA HIS A 290 -8.82 7.19 -8.47
C HIS A 290 -10.33 7.40 -8.63
N ALA A 291 -11.02 6.40 -9.16
CA ALA A 291 -12.44 6.51 -9.54
C ALA A 291 -13.40 6.75 -8.36
N ASN A 292 -13.10 6.21 -7.16
CA ASN A 292 -13.96 6.39 -5.97
C ASN A 292 -13.99 7.84 -5.49
N GLU A 293 -12.84 8.52 -5.58
CA GLU A 293 -12.66 9.92 -5.22
C GLU A 293 -13.45 10.83 -6.17
N VAL A 294 -13.46 10.52 -7.47
CA VAL A 294 -14.28 11.21 -8.49
C VAL A 294 -15.76 11.14 -8.12
N ILE A 295 -16.26 9.94 -7.79
CA ILE A 295 -17.66 9.72 -7.39
C ILE A 295 -17.98 10.49 -6.10
N THR A 296 -17.07 10.46 -5.12
CA THR A 296 -17.23 11.19 -3.85
C THR A 296 -17.30 12.70 -4.07
N LEU A 297 -16.45 13.24 -4.96
CA LEU A 297 -16.49 14.66 -5.32
C LEU A 297 -17.77 15.03 -6.06
N PHE A 298 -18.25 14.18 -6.96
CA PHE A 298 -19.52 14.40 -7.66
C PHE A 298 -20.70 14.48 -6.68
N TYR A 299 -20.80 13.54 -5.73
CA TYR A 299 -21.85 13.60 -4.70
C TYR A 299 -21.75 14.86 -3.84
N LYS A 300 -20.53 15.30 -3.48
CA LYS A 300 -20.31 16.56 -2.75
C LYS A 300 -20.70 17.78 -3.57
N MET A 301 -20.46 17.79 -4.88
CA MET A 301 -20.88 18.85 -5.79
C MET A 301 -22.41 18.93 -5.85
N MET A 302 -23.09 17.79 -6.02
CA MET A 302 -24.55 17.71 -6.09
C MET A 302 -25.25 18.14 -4.80
N ASN A 303 -24.61 17.90 -3.64
CA ASN A 303 -25.13 18.27 -2.32
C ASN A 303 -24.64 19.66 -1.83
N SER A 304 -24.00 20.46 -2.68
CA SER A 304 -23.52 21.79 -2.30
C SER A 304 -24.65 22.83 -2.27
N GLU A 305 -24.51 23.88 -1.44
CA GLU A 305 -25.55 24.90 -1.18
C GLU A 305 -26.07 25.60 -2.45
N LYS A 306 -25.25 25.68 -3.50
CA LYS A 306 -25.68 26.08 -4.83
C LYS A 306 -25.88 24.79 -5.63
N GLN A 307 -27.12 24.45 -5.97
CA GLN A 307 -27.40 23.35 -6.89
C GLN A 307 -26.72 23.66 -8.24
N LEU A 308 -25.53 23.10 -8.44
CA LEU A 308 -24.77 23.21 -9.67
C LEU A 308 -25.20 22.07 -10.58
N ASN A 309 -25.75 22.40 -11.75
CA ASN A 309 -26.07 21.39 -12.74
C ASN A 309 -24.77 20.86 -13.37
N PRO A 310 -24.55 19.54 -13.39
CA PRO A 310 -23.40 18.95 -14.07
C PRO A 310 -23.42 19.35 -15.54
N ASP A 311 -22.27 19.80 -16.05
CA ASP A 311 -22.09 19.96 -17.48
C ASP A 311 -21.66 18.63 -18.10
N MET A 312 -21.57 18.65 -19.42
CA MET A 312 -21.10 17.54 -20.22
C MET A 312 -19.74 16.99 -19.77
N ILE A 313 -18.79 17.85 -19.45
CA ILE A 313 -17.42 17.46 -19.04
C ILE A 313 -17.48 16.70 -17.72
N THR A 314 -18.30 17.17 -16.78
CA THR A 314 -18.57 16.51 -15.50
C THR A 314 -19.14 15.11 -15.70
N ILE A 315 -20.14 14.98 -16.57
CA ILE A 315 -20.83 13.71 -16.85
C ILE A 315 -19.87 12.72 -17.53
N THR A 316 -19.07 13.15 -18.50
CA THR A 316 -18.06 12.31 -19.16
C THR A 316 -17.01 11.82 -18.16
N CYS A 317 -16.49 12.70 -17.29
CA CYS A 317 -15.53 12.33 -16.25
C CYS A 317 -16.10 11.30 -15.27
N LEU A 318 -17.38 11.46 -14.89
CA LEU A 318 -18.08 10.54 -14.01
C LEU A 318 -18.34 9.18 -14.67
N LEU A 319 -18.76 9.16 -15.95
CA LEU A 319 -18.94 7.93 -16.72
C LEU A 319 -17.63 7.13 -16.77
N GLN A 320 -16.52 7.80 -17.11
CA GLN A 320 -15.19 7.19 -17.19
C GLN A 320 -14.78 6.55 -15.84
N ALA A 321 -15.02 7.23 -14.71
CA ALA A 321 -14.80 6.67 -13.39
C ALA A 321 -15.65 5.42 -13.12
N PHE A 322 -16.94 5.44 -13.49
CA PHE A 322 -17.80 4.26 -13.33
C PHE A 322 -17.41 3.09 -14.24
N SER A 323 -16.88 3.36 -15.43
CA SER A 323 -16.34 2.31 -16.30
C SER A 323 -15.10 1.65 -15.72
N HIS A 324 -14.19 2.41 -15.10
CA HIS A 324 -13.04 1.84 -14.39
C HIS A 324 -13.46 0.91 -13.24
N LEU A 325 -14.60 1.17 -12.61
CA LEU A 325 -15.14 0.36 -11.52
C LEU A 325 -16.12 -0.74 -11.98
N GLY A 326 -16.42 -0.86 -13.28
CA GLY A 326 -17.39 -1.83 -13.81
C GLY A 326 -18.84 -1.61 -13.34
N CYS A 327 -19.19 -0.40 -12.91
CA CYS A 327 -20.47 -0.08 -12.26
C CYS A 327 -21.61 0.16 -13.29
N VAL A 328 -22.11 -0.92 -13.88
CA VAL A 328 -23.12 -0.88 -14.96
C VAL A 328 -24.44 -0.20 -14.55
N SER A 329 -24.90 -0.41 -13.31
CA SER A 329 -26.14 0.19 -12.80
C SER A 329 -26.07 1.71 -12.81
N GLN A 330 -24.97 2.28 -12.34
CA GLN A 330 -24.75 3.71 -12.23
C GLN A 330 -24.57 4.36 -13.62
N ILE A 331 -23.95 3.64 -14.56
CA ILE A 331 -23.87 4.09 -15.96
C ILE A 331 -25.28 4.21 -16.57
N LYS A 332 -26.19 3.26 -16.28
CA LYS A 332 -27.60 3.36 -16.72
C LYS A 332 -28.34 4.53 -16.08
N GLU A 333 -28.09 4.81 -14.80
CA GLU A 333 -28.68 5.97 -14.13
C GLU A 333 -28.23 7.29 -14.77
N ILE A 334 -26.93 7.42 -15.09
CA ILE A 334 -26.41 8.59 -15.82
C ILE A 334 -26.99 8.66 -17.23
N HIS A 335 -27.10 7.53 -17.95
CA HIS A 335 -27.70 7.52 -19.27
C HIS A 335 -29.16 8.02 -19.22
N CYS A 336 -29.95 7.57 -18.24
CA CYS A 336 -31.28 8.12 -17.99
C CYS A 336 -31.24 9.62 -17.67
N HIS A 337 -30.22 10.09 -16.93
CA HIS A 337 -30.03 11.51 -16.63
C HIS A 337 -29.72 12.34 -17.89
N VAL A 338 -28.86 11.85 -18.78
CA VAL A 338 -28.53 12.45 -20.09
C VAL A 338 -29.79 12.62 -20.94
N ILE A 339 -30.64 11.58 -21.02
CA ILE A 339 -31.92 11.62 -21.74
C ILE A 339 -32.87 12.65 -21.12
N ARG A 340 -32.95 12.70 -19.79
CA ARG A 340 -33.82 13.65 -19.08
C ARG A 340 -33.40 15.11 -19.26
N LEU A 341 -32.11 15.36 -19.49
CA LEU A 341 -31.56 16.69 -19.76
C LEU A 341 -31.53 17.05 -21.25
N SER A 342 -32.09 16.19 -22.12
CA SER A 342 -32.10 16.38 -23.58
C SER A 342 -30.69 16.52 -24.18
N MET A 343 -29.70 15.87 -23.57
CA MET A 343 -28.29 15.92 -23.98
C MET A 343 -27.92 14.82 -25.01
N GLU A 344 -28.86 13.97 -25.39
CA GLU A 344 -28.70 12.86 -26.36
C GLU A 344 -28.30 13.31 -27.77
N ASN A 345 -28.52 14.59 -28.11
CA ASN A 345 -28.12 15.15 -29.39
C ASN A 345 -26.61 15.45 -29.47
N ASP A 346 -25.89 15.43 -28.34
CA ASP A 346 -24.45 15.67 -28.31
C ASP A 346 -23.65 14.39 -28.60
N ILE A 347 -22.96 14.38 -29.74
CA ILE A 347 -22.15 13.26 -30.22
C ILE A 347 -21.08 12.83 -29.20
N THR A 348 -20.53 13.75 -28.42
CA THR A 348 -19.40 13.45 -27.55
C THR A 348 -19.84 12.77 -26.25
N ILE A 349 -21.04 13.10 -25.71
CA ILE A 349 -21.65 12.33 -24.61
C ILE A 349 -22.04 10.94 -25.10
N MET A 350 -22.61 10.85 -26.30
CA MET A 350 -23.00 9.57 -26.88
C MET A 350 -21.80 8.66 -27.12
N ASN A 351 -20.69 9.18 -27.67
CA ASN A 351 -19.44 8.42 -27.81
C ASN A 351 -18.86 7.98 -26.46
N SER A 352 -18.97 8.83 -25.43
CA SER A 352 -18.62 8.45 -24.06
C SER A 352 -19.48 7.30 -23.58
N LEU A 353 -20.81 7.37 -23.71
CA LEU A 353 -21.72 6.28 -23.31
C LEU A 353 -21.43 4.97 -24.05
N LEU A 354 -21.17 5.01 -25.36
CA LEU A 354 -20.76 3.84 -26.14
C LEU A 354 -19.48 3.20 -25.58
N THR A 355 -18.47 4.02 -25.31
CA THR A 355 -17.19 3.55 -24.74
C THR A 355 -17.40 2.90 -23.38
N ASN A 356 -18.21 3.52 -22.51
CA ASN A 356 -18.44 3.05 -21.14
C ASN A 356 -19.28 1.77 -21.12
N TYR A 357 -20.36 1.68 -21.90
CA TYR A 357 -21.13 0.44 -22.03
C TYR A 357 -20.29 -0.70 -22.61
N SER A 358 -19.45 -0.40 -23.61
CA SER A 358 -18.55 -1.38 -24.21
C SER A 358 -17.51 -1.91 -23.23
N LYS A 359 -16.82 -1.03 -22.48
CA LYS A 359 -15.84 -1.41 -21.46
C LYS A 359 -16.45 -2.23 -20.32
N CYS A 360 -17.72 -2.02 -20.00
CA CYS A 360 -18.42 -2.79 -18.96
C CYS A 360 -19.12 -4.07 -19.48
N GLY A 361 -18.83 -4.52 -20.71
CA GLY A 361 -19.36 -5.78 -21.23
C GLY A 361 -20.79 -5.69 -21.81
N MET A 362 -21.40 -4.51 -21.88
CA MET A 362 -22.77 -4.31 -22.39
C MET A 362 -22.79 -4.03 -23.90
N HIS A 363 -22.21 -4.93 -24.68
CA HIS A 363 -21.95 -4.71 -26.12
C HIS A 363 -23.21 -4.56 -26.94
N LYS A 364 -24.25 -5.34 -26.64
CA LYS A 364 -25.54 -5.26 -27.33
C LYS A 364 -26.18 -3.88 -27.14
N THR A 365 -26.17 -3.37 -25.91
CA THR A 365 -26.66 -2.02 -25.61
C THR A 365 -25.83 -0.93 -26.27
N SER A 366 -24.50 -1.08 -26.34
CA SER A 366 -23.65 -0.15 -27.09
C SER A 366 -23.97 -0.18 -28.59
N ARG A 367 -24.20 -1.38 -29.17
CA ARG A 367 -24.58 -1.52 -30.58
C ARG A 367 -25.94 -0.88 -30.86
N ASP A 368 -26.95 -1.18 -30.04
CA ASP A 368 -28.28 -0.60 -30.16
C ASP A 368 -28.23 0.93 -30.09
N LEU A 369 -27.45 1.47 -29.15
CA LEU A 369 -27.26 2.91 -28.98
C LEU A 369 -26.57 3.53 -30.21
N PHE A 370 -25.53 2.88 -30.74
CA PHE A 370 -24.82 3.33 -31.93
C PHE A 370 -25.73 3.35 -33.15
N ASP A 371 -26.51 2.30 -33.38
CA ASP A 371 -27.41 2.21 -34.51
C ASP A 371 -28.51 3.29 -34.44
N GLN A 372 -28.98 3.64 -33.23
CA GLN A 372 -29.94 4.71 -32.96
C GLN A 372 -29.38 6.14 -33.12
N MET A 373 -28.06 6.33 -33.18
CA MET A 373 -27.47 7.65 -33.39
C MET A 373 -27.77 8.20 -34.79
N GLY A 374 -28.44 9.35 -34.86
CA GLY A 374 -28.78 10.00 -36.14
C GLY A 374 -27.58 10.56 -36.91
N ALA A 375 -26.54 11.05 -36.21
CA ALA A 375 -25.31 11.54 -36.81
C ALA A 375 -24.10 10.80 -36.23
N LYS A 376 -23.35 10.11 -37.09
CA LYS A 376 -22.15 9.35 -36.73
C LYS A 376 -20.92 10.03 -37.34
N ARG A 377 -19.86 10.21 -36.56
CA ARG A 377 -18.56 10.72 -37.03
C ARG A 377 -17.51 9.62 -36.96
N VAL A 378 -16.34 9.85 -37.55
CA VAL A 378 -15.18 8.94 -37.49
C VAL A 378 -14.91 8.45 -36.07
N ALA A 379 -14.96 9.36 -35.07
CA ALA A 379 -14.81 9.01 -33.66
C ALA A 379 -15.83 7.97 -33.15
N SER A 380 -17.11 8.08 -33.55
CA SER A 380 -18.17 7.14 -33.16
C SER A 380 -17.93 5.74 -33.73
N TRP A 381 -17.48 5.67 -35.00
CA TRP A 381 -17.10 4.41 -35.65
C TRP A 381 -15.87 3.79 -34.98
N ASN A 382 -14.84 4.59 -34.70
CA ASN A 382 -13.64 4.14 -34.02
C ASN A 382 -13.94 3.59 -32.62
N THR A 383 -14.82 4.22 -31.85
CA THR A 383 -15.28 3.71 -30.55
C THR A 383 -15.89 2.32 -30.66
N MET A 384 -16.77 2.09 -31.64
CA MET A 384 -17.42 0.78 -31.82
C MET A 384 -16.46 -0.29 -32.35
N ILE A 385 -15.55 0.07 -33.27
CA ILE A 385 -14.53 -0.86 -33.79
C ILE A 385 -13.55 -1.25 -32.68
N ALA A 386 -13.11 -0.31 -31.86
CA ALA A 386 -12.28 -0.58 -30.69
C ALA A 386 -13.00 -1.45 -29.66
N ALA A 387 -14.30 -1.21 -29.44
CA ALA A 387 -15.13 -2.06 -28.58
C ALA A 387 -15.22 -3.50 -29.08
N SER A 388 -15.41 -3.71 -30.39
CA SER A 388 -15.37 -5.04 -31.02
C SER A 388 -13.99 -5.70 -30.85
N GLY A 389 -12.90 -4.92 -30.90
CA GLY A 389 -11.55 -5.42 -30.63
C GLY A 389 -11.34 -5.91 -29.21
N MET A 390 -11.82 -5.18 -28.20
CA MET A 390 -11.76 -5.63 -26.79
C MET A 390 -12.52 -6.93 -26.54
N GLN A 391 -13.49 -7.27 -27.39
CA GLN A 391 -14.29 -8.50 -27.32
C GLN A 391 -13.68 -9.67 -28.10
N GLY A 392 -12.69 -9.42 -28.95
CA GLY A 392 -12.21 -10.39 -29.94
C GLY A 392 -13.20 -10.63 -31.10
N ASP A 393 -14.20 -9.77 -31.30
CA ASP A 393 -15.14 -9.85 -32.42
C ASP A 393 -14.57 -9.15 -33.66
N CYS A 394 -13.64 -9.83 -34.33
CA CYS A 394 -13.01 -9.33 -35.54
C CYS A 394 -13.99 -9.15 -36.70
N PHE A 395 -14.94 -10.07 -36.87
CA PHE A 395 -15.90 -10.00 -37.97
C PHE A 395 -16.85 -8.81 -37.82
N GLY A 396 -17.34 -8.54 -36.60
CA GLY A 396 -18.12 -7.34 -36.32
C GLY A 396 -17.32 -6.04 -36.54
N ALA A 397 -16.03 -6.03 -36.23
CA ALA A 397 -15.14 -4.89 -36.51
C ALA A 397 -14.98 -4.63 -38.03
N LEU A 398 -14.77 -5.68 -38.83
CA LEU A 398 -14.67 -5.58 -40.28
C LEU A 398 -16.01 -5.17 -40.93
N GLU A 399 -17.12 -5.67 -40.39
CA GLU A 399 -18.46 -5.26 -40.82
C GLU A 399 -18.69 -3.76 -40.58
N LEU A 400 -18.32 -3.26 -39.41
CA LEU A 400 -18.38 -1.83 -39.07
C LEU A 400 -17.53 -0.97 -40.03
N ILE A 401 -16.33 -1.43 -40.41
CA ILE A 401 -15.49 -0.74 -41.40
C ILE A 401 -16.16 -0.72 -42.78
N SER A 402 -16.78 -1.83 -43.18
CA SER A 402 -17.53 -1.92 -44.44
C SER A 402 -18.73 -0.98 -44.44
N GLN A 403 -19.48 -0.90 -43.33
CA GLN A 403 -20.59 0.04 -43.14
C GLN A 403 -20.11 1.50 -43.17
N MET A 404 -19.00 1.83 -42.49
CA MET A 404 -18.37 3.16 -42.52
C MET A 404 -18.02 3.61 -43.95
N LYS A 405 -17.45 2.70 -44.75
CA LYS A 405 -17.15 2.96 -46.17
C LYS A 405 -18.42 3.13 -47.02
N LYS A 406 -19.48 2.36 -46.76
CA LYS A 406 -20.79 2.50 -47.44
C LYS A 406 -21.43 3.86 -47.14
N GLU A 407 -21.27 4.38 -45.92
CA GLU A 407 -21.70 5.73 -45.54
C GLU A 407 -20.76 6.85 -46.04
N LYS A 408 -19.76 6.52 -46.87
CA LYS A 408 -18.77 7.46 -47.44
C LYS A 408 -17.91 8.17 -46.40
N ILE A 409 -17.72 7.57 -45.22
CA ILE A 409 -16.81 8.08 -44.20
C ILE A 409 -15.46 7.37 -44.38
N SER A 410 -14.38 8.12 -44.54
CA SER A 410 -13.04 7.54 -44.72
C SER A 410 -12.49 7.01 -43.40
N PRO A 411 -12.04 5.74 -43.34
CA PRO A 411 -11.25 5.22 -42.23
C PRO A 411 -9.99 6.06 -42.00
N ASP A 412 -9.62 6.26 -40.73
CA ASP A 412 -8.38 6.90 -40.32
C ASP A 412 -7.40 5.89 -39.70
N GLY A 413 -6.20 6.33 -39.31
CA GLY A 413 -5.20 5.44 -38.69
C GLY A 413 -5.71 4.77 -37.41
N VAL A 414 -6.55 5.45 -36.62
CA VAL A 414 -7.15 4.90 -35.40
C VAL A 414 -8.16 3.79 -35.73
N THR A 415 -8.91 3.93 -36.84
CA THR A 415 -9.78 2.86 -37.37
C THR A 415 -8.98 1.59 -37.65
N PHE A 416 -7.84 1.72 -38.35
CA PHE A 416 -7.01 0.58 -38.71
C PHE A 416 -6.30 -0.03 -37.50
N MET A 417 -5.78 0.75 -36.56
CA MET A 417 -5.22 0.23 -35.30
C MET A 417 -6.23 -0.61 -34.52
N SER A 418 -7.46 -0.10 -34.37
CA SER A 418 -8.52 -0.77 -33.61
C SER A 418 -8.93 -2.10 -34.27
N ALA A 419 -8.96 -2.14 -35.60
CA ALA A 419 -9.24 -3.36 -36.37
C ALA A 419 -8.07 -4.36 -36.36
N LEU A 420 -6.81 -3.88 -36.39
CA LEU A 420 -5.66 -4.77 -36.26
C LEU A 420 -5.58 -5.40 -34.87
N SER A 421 -5.91 -4.64 -33.81
CA SER A 421 -6.02 -5.16 -32.45
C SER A 421 -7.12 -6.22 -32.32
N SER A 422 -8.27 -6.03 -33.00
CA SER A 422 -9.33 -7.06 -33.03
C SER A 422 -8.88 -8.33 -33.76
N CYS A 423 -8.15 -8.20 -34.88
CA CYS A 423 -7.56 -9.31 -35.61
C CYS A 423 -6.51 -10.05 -34.75
N SER A 424 -5.70 -9.31 -33.97
CA SER A 424 -4.69 -9.86 -33.05
C SER A 424 -5.34 -10.73 -31.99
N HIS A 425 -6.38 -10.22 -31.31
CA HIS A 425 -7.11 -10.97 -30.30
C HIS A 425 -7.88 -12.19 -30.86
N ALA A 426 -8.34 -12.12 -32.11
CA ALA A 426 -9.02 -13.22 -32.78
C ALA A 426 -8.07 -14.23 -33.47
N GLY A 427 -6.77 -13.93 -33.55
CA GLY A 427 -5.77 -14.76 -34.23
C GLY A 427 -5.91 -14.81 -35.76
N LEU A 428 -6.60 -13.85 -36.38
CA LEU A 428 -6.88 -13.82 -37.82
C LEU A 428 -5.79 -13.05 -38.59
N VAL A 429 -4.66 -13.74 -38.82
CA VAL A 429 -3.46 -13.12 -39.41
C VAL A 429 -3.67 -12.64 -40.84
N GLU A 430 -4.29 -13.43 -41.71
CA GLU A 430 -4.47 -13.05 -43.13
C GLU A 430 -5.33 -11.80 -43.31
N GLU A 431 -6.45 -11.71 -42.60
CA GLU A 431 -7.33 -10.54 -42.63
C GLU A 431 -6.65 -9.30 -42.03
N GLY A 432 -5.87 -9.47 -40.96
CA GLY A 432 -5.07 -8.39 -40.38
C GLY A 432 -3.98 -7.88 -41.33
N LEU A 433 -3.30 -8.78 -42.05
CA LEU A 433 -2.29 -8.40 -43.04
C LEU A 433 -2.91 -7.73 -44.29
N ASN A 434 -4.12 -8.11 -44.68
CA ASN A 434 -4.87 -7.45 -45.75
C ASN A 434 -5.23 -5.99 -45.41
N LEU A 435 -5.42 -5.67 -44.12
CA LEU A 435 -5.62 -4.29 -43.66
C LEU A 435 -4.33 -3.45 -43.70
N PHE A 436 -3.16 -4.07 -43.84
CA PHE A 436 -1.84 -3.44 -43.75
C PHE A 436 -1.37 -2.77 -45.04
N LEU A 437 -2.20 -2.72 -46.09
CA LEU A 437 -1.83 -2.28 -47.45
C LEU A 437 -1.41 -0.80 -47.58
N VAL A 438 -1.63 0.06 -46.55
CA VAL A 438 -1.04 1.41 -46.45
C VAL A 438 -0.70 1.71 -44.97
N PRO A 439 0.47 1.29 -44.46
CA PRO A 439 0.80 1.43 -43.04
C PRO A 439 1.36 2.81 -42.70
N GLY A 440 0.87 3.41 -41.61
CA GLY A 440 1.51 4.53 -40.91
C GLY A 440 2.42 4.03 -39.79
N GLU A 441 3.25 4.91 -39.22
CA GLU A 441 4.22 4.55 -38.17
C GLU A 441 3.57 3.85 -36.95
N GLU A 442 2.29 4.13 -36.67
CA GLU A 442 1.55 3.59 -35.52
C GLU A 442 0.99 2.17 -35.73
N HIS A 443 0.94 1.68 -36.98
CA HIS A 443 0.36 0.36 -37.30
C HIS A 443 1.35 -0.80 -37.09
N TYR A 444 2.66 -0.51 -37.11
CA TYR A 444 3.71 -1.52 -37.01
C TYR A 444 3.72 -2.26 -35.67
N GLY A 445 3.42 -1.57 -34.56
CA GLY A 445 3.31 -2.20 -33.24
C GLY A 445 2.18 -3.24 -33.17
N CYS A 446 1.02 -2.94 -33.77
CA CYS A 446 -0.11 -3.88 -33.85
C CYS A 446 0.19 -5.09 -34.76
N GLY A 447 1.00 -4.90 -35.82
CA GLY A 447 1.45 -6.00 -36.67
C GLY A 447 2.38 -6.99 -35.94
N VAL A 448 3.31 -6.48 -35.12
CA VAL A 448 4.15 -7.33 -34.25
C VAL A 448 3.30 -8.10 -33.24
N ASP A 449 2.30 -7.46 -32.64
CA ASP A 449 1.38 -8.12 -31.71
C ASP A 449 0.54 -9.21 -32.40
N LEU A 450 -0.04 -8.93 -33.58
CA LEU A 450 -0.79 -9.90 -34.39
C LEU A 450 0.01 -11.16 -34.69
N LEU A 451 1.25 -11.00 -35.20
CA LEU A 451 2.15 -12.12 -35.52
C LEU A 451 2.69 -12.81 -34.25
N GLY A 452 2.85 -12.06 -33.16
CA GLY A 452 3.28 -12.60 -31.87
C GLY A 452 2.22 -13.49 -31.24
N GLN A 453 0.98 -13.01 -31.14
CA GLN A 453 -0.14 -13.75 -30.55
C GLN A 453 -0.49 -15.00 -31.36
N SER A 454 -0.34 -14.98 -32.69
CA SER A 454 -0.57 -16.15 -33.57
C SER A 454 0.52 -17.23 -33.46
N GLY A 455 1.60 -16.99 -32.72
CA GLY A 455 2.72 -17.93 -32.55
C GLY A 455 3.78 -17.84 -33.65
N GLN A 456 3.63 -16.91 -34.61
CA GLN A 456 4.58 -16.64 -35.69
C GLN A 456 5.77 -15.76 -35.23
N LEU A 457 6.44 -16.18 -34.14
CA LEU A 457 7.46 -15.38 -33.45
C LEU A 457 8.64 -14.95 -34.34
N LYS A 458 9.03 -15.79 -35.31
CA LYS A 458 10.13 -15.47 -36.25
C LYS A 458 9.76 -14.36 -37.22
N GLU A 459 8.55 -14.43 -37.77
CA GLU A 459 8.02 -13.41 -38.68
C GLU A 459 7.76 -12.10 -37.92
N ALA A 460 7.26 -12.19 -36.67
CA ALA A 460 7.11 -11.04 -35.78
C ALA A 460 8.46 -10.37 -35.46
N PHE A 461 9.54 -11.14 -35.27
CA PHE A 461 10.88 -10.61 -35.03
C PHE A 461 11.49 -9.94 -36.27
N GLU A 462 11.31 -10.51 -37.47
CA GLU A 462 11.71 -9.85 -38.71
C GLU A 462 10.91 -8.56 -38.94
N PHE A 463 9.61 -8.58 -38.62
CA PHE A 463 8.76 -7.40 -38.71
C PHE A 463 9.17 -6.30 -37.72
N LEU A 464 9.62 -6.67 -36.51
CA LEU A 464 10.14 -5.75 -35.50
C LEU A 464 11.36 -4.96 -35.98
N LYS A 465 12.22 -5.54 -36.83
CA LYS A 465 13.40 -4.84 -37.39
C LYS A 465 13.03 -3.71 -38.34
N CYS A 466 11.82 -3.74 -38.89
CA CYS A 466 11.30 -2.71 -39.79
C CYS A 466 10.59 -1.56 -39.05
N VAL A 467 10.49 -1.61 -37.72
CA VAL A 467 9.77 -0.62 -36.89
C VAL A 467 10.63 0.64 -36.67
N PRO A 468 10.07 1.85 -36.80
CA PRO A 468 10.77 3.10 -36.48
C PRO A 468 11.27 3.15 -35.03
N PRO A 469 12.43 3.80 -34.74
CA PRO A 469 13.02 3.86 -33.40
C PRO A 469 12.11 4.45 -32.31
N THR A 470 11.12 5.26 -32.68
CA THR A 470 10.16 5.92 -31.77
C THR A 470 9.12 4.95 -31.19
N GLN A 471 8.83 3.84 -31.86
CA GLN A 471 7.79 2.86 -31.47
C GLN A 471 8.34 1.51 -30.99
N SER A 472 9.68 1.33 -31.01
CA SER A 472 10.30 0.03 -30.70
C SER A 472 9.96 -0.49 -29.30
N GLY A 473 9.69 0.37 -28.32
CA GLY A 473 9.44 -0.05 -26.93
C GLY A 473 8.11 -0.81 -26.70
N SER A 474 7.02 -0.41 -27.34
CA SER A 474 5.70 -1.09 -27.19
C SER A 474 5.65 -2.39 -28.00
N ALA A 475 6.15 -2.36 -29.23
CA ALA A 475 6.25 -3.53 -30.11
C ALA A 475 7.17 -4.61 -29.52
N LEU A 476 8.29 -4.21 -28.93
CA LEU A 476 9.21 -5.12 -28.23
C LEU A 476 8.56 -5.73 -26.98
N GLY A 477 7.80 -4.94 -26.21
CA GLY A 477 7.03 -5.43 -25.06
C GLY A 477 5.96 -6.47 -25.45
N ALA A 478 5.24 -6.22 -26.55
CA ALA A 478 4.25 -7.16 -27.09
C ALA A 478 4.90 -8.49 -27.53
N LEU A 479 6.05 -8.43 -28.21
CA LEU A 479 6.76 -9.64 -28.63
C LEU A 479 7.33 -10.44 -27.44
N VAL A 480 7.85 -9.78 -26.40
CA VAL A 480 8.27 -10.47 -25.16
C VAL A 480 7.08 -11.13 -24.47
N ALA A 481 5.90 -10.48 -24.46
CA ALA A 481 4.68 -11.09 -23.94
C ALA A 481 4.23 -12.30 -24.77
N ALA A 482 4.36 -12.25 -26.09
CA ALA A 482 4.09 -13.38 -26.98
C ALA A 482 5.08 -14.54 -26.78
N CYS A 483 6.38 -14.25 -26.63
CA CYS A 483 7.40 -15.26 -26.31
C CYS A 483 7.10 -15.96 -24.98
N ARG A 484 6.55 -15.23 -24.00
CA ARG A 484 6.06 -15.79 -22.74
C ARG A 484 4.90 -16.76 -22.97
N VAL A 485 3.83 -16.33 -23.66
CA VAL A 485 2.64 -17.14 -23.94
C VAL A 485 2.98 -18.42 -24.72
N HIS A 486 3.89 -18.33 -25.69
CA HIS A 486 4.29 -19.45 -26.56
C HIS A 486 5.51 -20.23 -26.05
N GLY A 487 6.02 -19.92 -24.85
CA GLY A 487 7.10 -20.68 -24.19
C GLY A 487 8.47 -20.58 -24.86
N ASN A 488 8.75 -19.53 -25.65
CA ASN A 488 10.05 -19.31 -26.29
C ASN A 488 10.97 -18.46 -25.41
N SER A 489 11.64 -19.13 -24.46
CA SER A 489 12.47 -18.50 -23.43
C SER A 489 13.76 -17.86 -23.97
N GLU A 490 14.37 -18.43 -25.00
CA GLU A 490 15.63 -17.92 -25.58
C GLU A 490 15.43 -16.58 -26.30
N MET A 491 14.41 -16.51 -27.16
CA MET A 491 14.04 -15.25 -27.83
C MET A 491 13.51 -14.23 -26.82
N GLY A 492 12.68 -14.65 -25.87
CA GLY A 492 12.15 -13.78 -24.82
C GLY A 492 13.23 -13.14 -23.96
N GLU A 493 14.32 -13.86 -23.65
CA GLU A 493 15.43 -13.34 -22.84
C GLU A 493 16.23 -12.26 -23.58
N ALA A 494 16.55 -12.49 -24.86
CA ALA A 494 17.26 -11.51 -25.69
C ALA A 494 16.44 -10.23 -25.87
N LEU A 495 15.14 -10.36 -26.18
CA LEU A 495 14.22 -9.24 -26.32
C LEU A 495 13.96 -8.53 -24.98
N GLY A 496 13.89 -9.29 -23.88
CA GLY A 496 13.71 -8.75 -22.53
C GLY A 496 14.88 -7.88 -22.08
N ARG A 497 16.13 -8.27 -22.37
CA ARG A 497 17.31 -7.44 -22.13
C ARG A 497 17.27 -6.17 -22.97
N TRP A 498 16.97 -6.29 -24.26
CA TRP A 498 16.82 -5.14 -25.15
C TRP A 498 15.74 -4.17 -24.66
N LEU A 499 14.63 -4.67 -24.09
CA LEU A 499 13.54 -3.84 -23.55
C LEU A 499 13.96 -3.05 -22.30
N LEU A 500 14.77 -3.66 -21.44
CA LEU A 500 15.27 -3.00 -20.23
C LEU A 500 16.34 -1.95 -20.54
N ASP A 501 17.18 -2.19 -21.56
CA ASP A 501 18.17 -1.22 -22.03
C ASP A 501 17.51 -0.04 -22.74
N PHE A 502 16.45 -0.30 -23.51
CA PHE A 502 15.72 0.74 -24.24
C PHE A 502 14.82 1.60 -23.32
N ASN A 503 14.18 1.00 -22.30
CA ASN A 503 13.24 1.69 -21.39
C ASN A 503 13.61 1.51 -19.90
N PRO A 504 14.76 2.03 -19.44
CA PRO A 504 15.26 1.77 -18.08
C PRO A 504 14.41 2.38 -16.97
N GLN A 505 13.56 3.36 -17.28
CA GLN A 505 12.67 4.08 -16.35
C GLN A 505 11.23 3.51 -16.30
N LYS A 506 10.89 2.52 -17.14
CA LYS A 506 9.50 2.05 -17.26
C LYS A 506 9.27 0.79 -16.43
N SER A 507 8.52 0.94 -15.32
CA SER A 507 8.21 -0.13 -14.36
C SER A 507 7.54 -1.37 -15.01
N SER A 508 6.67 -1.18 -16.00
CA SER A 508 5.97 -2.27 -16.71
C SER A 508 6.92 -3.23 -17.43
N SER A 509 8.05 -2.71 -17.95
CA SER A 509 9.05 -3.52 -18.66
C SER A 509 9.73 -4.52 -17.72
N TYR A 510 10.08 -4.10 -16.50
CA TYR A 510 10.66 -4.97 -15.49
C TYR A 510 9.66 -6.04 -15.01
N GLY A 511 8.38 -5.67 -14.86
CA GLY A 511 7.33 -6.62 -14.50
C GLY A 511 7.16 -7.72 -15.56
N LEU A 512 7.16 -7.34 -16.83
CA LEU A 512 6.99 -8.25 -17.96
C LEU A 512 8.18 -9.23 -18.10
N VAL A 513 9.41 -8.74 -17.94
CA VAL A 513 10.63 -9.59 -17.92
C VAL A 513 10.69 -10.48 -16.67
N ALA A 514 10.28 -9.99 -15.50
CA ALA A 514 10.21 -10.81 -14.30
C ALA A 514 9.19 -11.95 -14.43
N ASN A 515 8.05 -11.70 -15.08
CA ASN A 515 7.03 -12.73 -15.34
C ASN A 515 7.52 -13.77 -16.36
N LEU A 516 8.28 -13.37 -17.39
CA LEU A 516 8.94 -14.29 -18.32
C LEU A 516 9.88 -15.28 -17.59
N TYR A 517 10.71 -14.79 -16.65
CA TYR A 517 11.59 -15.66 -15.86
C TYR A 517 10.81 -16.57 -14.89
N ALA A 518 9.71 -16.07 -14.31
CA ALA A 518 8.87 -16.85 -13.41
C ALA A 518 8.18 -18.03 -14.12
N GLU A 519 7.67 -17.83 -15.34
CA GLU A 519 7.07 -18.89 -16.15
C GLU A 519 8.09 -19.91 -16.66
N SER A 520 9.36 -19.51 -16.80
CA SER A 520 10.48 -20.42 -17.08
C SER A 520 11.04 -21.12 -15.83
N GLU A 521 10.32 -21.09 -14.70
CA GLU A 521 10.70 -21.63 -13.39
C GLU A 521 12.01 -21.06 -12.78
N ARG A 522 12.50 -19.93 -13.31
CA ARG A 522 13.73 -19.25 -12.86
C ARG A 522 13.43 -18.17 -11.82
N TRP A 523 12.89 -18.59 -10.68
CA TRP A 523 12.44 -17.70 -9.59
C TRP A 523 13.52 -16.73 -9.07
N ASN A 524 14.78 -17.16 -9.04
CA ASN A 524 15.90 -16.32 -8.59
C ASN A 524 16.16 -15.14 -9.54
N ASP A 525 16.04 -15.36 -10.85
CA ASP A 525 16.22 -14.30 -11.85
C ASP A 525 15.03 -13.33 -11.83
N ALA A 526 13.80 -13.84 -11.66
CA ALA A 526 12.60 -13.03 -11.46
C ALA A 526 12.71 -12.13 -10.21
N ALA A 527 13.22 -12.67 -9.09
CA ALA A 527 13.47 -11.94 -7.86
C ALA A 527 14.53 -10.84 -8.06
N ARG A 528 15.62 -11.14 -8.79
CA ARG A 528 16.67 -10.15 -9.12
C ARG A 528 16.12 -8.97 -9.93
N ILE A 529 15.30 -9.25 -10.94
CA ILE A 529 14.65 -8.19 -11.75
C ILE A 529 13.72 -7.33 -10.88
N ARG A 530 12.87 -7.93 -10.04
CA ARG A 530 11.98 -7.20 -9.11
C ARG A 530 12.76 -6.37 -8.08
N ALA A 531 13.89 -6.88 -7.57
CA ALA A 531 14.76 -6.13 -6.67
C ALA A 531 15.42 -4.92 -7.37
N THR A 532 15.78 -5.06 -8.63
CA THR A 532 16.34 -3.97 -9.46
C THR A 532 15.31 -2.85 -9.65
N THR A 533 14.03 -3.19 -9.81
CA THR A 533 12.91 -2.22 -9.86
C THR A 533 12.82 -1.38 -8.58
N ASN A 534 12.92 -2.03 -7.41
CA ASN A 534 12.85 -1.37 -6.11
C ASN A 534 14.08 -0.48 -5.84
N GLN A 535 15.28 -0.92 -6.22
CA GLN A 535 16.51 -0.11 -6.09
C GLN A 535 16.46 1.17 -6.92
N ARG A 536 15.77 1.14 -8.06
CA ARG A 536 15.59 2.31 -8.93
C ARG A 536 14.42 3.21 -8.54
N GLY A 537 13.69 2.89 -7.46
CA GLY A 537 12.56 3.68 -6.97
C GLY A 537 11.34 3.69 -7.90
N LEU A 538 11.23 2.72 -8.81
CA LEU A 538 10.12 2.64 -9.77
C LEU A 538 8.87 2.08 -9.06
N LYS A 539 7.75 2.83 -9.07
CA LYS A 539 6.47 2.37 -8.53
C LYS A 539 5.93 1.21 -9.38
N THR A 540 5.72 0.04 -8.78
CA THR A 540 5.06 -1.10 -9.43
C THR A 540 3.55 -1.03 -9.20
N THR A 541 2.78 -0.80 -10.25
CA THR A 541 1.33 -1.01 -10.25
C THR A 541 1.07 -2.51 -10.45
N THR A 542 0.81 -3.24 -9.37
CA THR A 542 0.24 -4.59 -9.47
C THR A 542 -1.14 -4.48 -10.12
N ALA A 543 -1.32 -5.11 -11.28
CA ALA A 543 -2.63 -5.26 -11.88
C ALA A 543 -3.47 -6.19 -10.98
N CYS A 544 -4.33 -5.60 -10.17
CA CYS A 544 -5.31 -6.34 -9.39
C CYS A 544 -6.56 -6.53 -10.26
N SER A 545 -6.94 -7.77 -10.53
CA SER A 545 -8.31 -8.09 -10.92
C SER A 545 -9.23 -7.60 -9.80
N LEU A 546 -10.23 -6.81 -10.12
CA LEU A 546 -11.21 -6.26 -9.17
C LEU A 546 -12.10 -7.40 -8.67
N ILE A 547 -11.57 -8.26 -7.82
CA ILE A 547 -12.33 -9.20 -7.01
C ILE A 547 -12.91 -8.37 -5.88
N GLU A 548 -14.24 -8.30 -5.77
CA GLU A 548 -14.90 -7.69 -4.61
C GLU A 548 -14.39 -8.36 -3.34
N VAL A 549 -13.60 -7.63 -2.54
CA VAL A 549 -13.08 -8.15 -1.27
C VAL A 549 -14.13 -7.88 -0.18
N TYR A 550 -14.74 -8.94 0.32
CA TYR A 550 -15.63 -8.94 1.48
C TYR A 550 -14.86 -8.63 2.77
N ASP A 551 -15.45 -7.84 3.67
CA ASP A 551 -14.85 -7.64 4.99
C ASP A 551 -14.85 -8.95 5.79
N ILE A 552 -15.95 -9.70 5.74
CA ILE A 552 -16.08 -11.00 6.40
C ILE A 552 -16.69 -12.05 5.45
N ILE A 553 -16.10 -13.24 5.44
CA ILE A 553 -16.74 -14.46 4.95
C ILE A 553 -16.96 -15.44 6.10
N ILE A 554 -18.21 -15.88 6.31
CA ILE A 554 -18.54 -16.93 7.29
C ILE A 554 -18.52 -18.28 6.59
N PHE A 555 -17.46 -19.07 6.83
CA PHE A 555 -17.32 -20.42 6.27
C PHE A 555 -17.90 -21.47 7.22
N GLY A 556 -18.73 -22.38 6.68
CA GLY A 556 -19.51 -23.31 7.50
C GLY A 556 -20.82 -22.69 8.01
N ALA A 557 -21.32 -21.66 7.34
CA ALA A 557 -22.51 -20.91 7.72
C ALA A 557 -23.77 -21.79 7.86
N SER A 558 -23.93 -22.84 7.05
CA SER A 558 -25.06 -23.78 7.18
C SER A 558 -24.90 -24.81 8.30
N GLY A 559 -23.78 -24.78 9.03
CA GLY A 559 -23.53 -25.65 10.18
C GLY A 559 -24.35 -25.23 11.40
N PHE A 560 -24.44 -26.10 12.40
CA PHE A 560 -25.29 -25.86 13.57
C PHE A 560 -24.88 -24.60 14.35
N THR A 561 -23.59 -24.43 14.67
CA THR A 561 -23.11 -23.17 15.29
C THR A 561 -23.07 -22.04 14.25
N GLY A 562 -22.65 -22.35 13.02
CA GLY A 562 -22.54 -21.38 11.92
C GLY A 562 -23.81 -20.56 11.67
N LYS A 563 -25.01 -21.17 11.68
CA LYS A 563 -26.27 -20.44 11.49
C LYS A 563 -26.52 -19.39 12.57
N HIS A 564 -26.10 -19.64 13.81
CA HIS A 564 -26.21 -18.65 14.89
C HIS A 564 -25.17 -17.53 14.75
N VAL A 565 -23.97 -17.84 14.25
CA VAL A 565 -22.97 -16.82 13.88
C VAL A 565 -23.51 -15.90 12.78
N VAL A 566 -24.18 -16.46 11.77
CA VAL A 566 -24.85 -15.66 10.73
C VAL A 566 -25.90 -14.73 11.33
N ARG A 567 -26.81 -15.27 12.16
CA ARG A 567 -27.83 -14.48 12.84
C ARG A 567 -27.25 -13.35 13.70
N GLU A 568 -26.13 -13.61 14.37
CA GLU A 568 -25.47 -12.61 15.20
C GLU A 568 -24.77 -11.53 14.34
N ALA A 569 -24.04 -11.93 13.29
CA ALA A 569 -23.36 -11.02 12.38
C ALA A 569 -24.32 -10.06 11.68
N LEU A 570 -25.52 -10.55 11.32
CA LEU A 570 -26.57 -9.76 10.66
C LEU A 570 -27.02 -8.53 11.47
N LYS A 571 -26.95 -8.57 12.81
CA LYS A 571 -27.28 -7.42 13.67
C LYS A 571 -26.34 -6.22 13.44
N PHE A 572 -25.15 -6.48 12.92
CA PHE A 572 -24.11 -5.49 12.72
C PHE A 572 -23.91 -5.13 11.24
N VAL A 573 -24.74 -5.63 10.33
CA VAL A 573 -24.70 -5.21 8.92
C VAL A 573 -25.50 -3.91 8.80
N SER A 574 -24.81 -2.76 8.83
CA SER A 574 -25.42 -1.44 8.65
C SER A 574 -24.44 -0.44 8.04
N PRO A 575 -24.92 0.66 7.40
CA PRO A 575 -24.03 1.66 6.77
C PRO A 575 -23.01 2.30 7.73
N ASN A 576 -23.31 2.30 9.03
CA ASN A 576 -22.48 2.91 10.07
C ASN A 576 -21.63 1.90 10.86
N SER A 577 -21.66 0.62 10.47
CA SER A 577 -20.89 -0.45 11.11
C SER A 577 -19.50 -0.62 10.47
N PRO A 578 -18.49 -1.08 11.23
CA PRO A 578 -17.22 -1.53 10.64
C PRO A 578 -17.38 -2.72 9.67
N LEU A 579 -18.49 -3.45 9.72
CA LEU A 579 -18.83 -4.51 8.78
C LEU A 579 -19.66 -3.94 7.61
N LYS A 580 -19.01 -3.65 6.47
CA LYS A 580 -19.66 -3.09 5.28
C LYS A 580 -20.08 -4.17 4.29
N SER A 581 -19.31 -5.26 4.20
CA SER A 581 -19.61 -6.38 3.29
C SER A 581 -19.45 -7.74 3.97
N LEU A 582 -20.45 -8.60 3.81
CA LEU A 582 -20.54 -9.93 4.40
C LEU A 582 -20.93 -10.94 3.32
N ALA A 583 -20.29 -12.11 3.29
CA ALA A 583 -20.71 -13.25 2.46
C ALA A 583 -20.76 -14.55 3.26
N LEU A 584 -21.59 -15.48 2.82
CA LEU A 584 -21.74 -16.82 3.42
C LEU A 584 -21.07 -17.86 2.53
N ALA A 585 -20.27 -18.76 3.11
CA ALA A 585 -19.58 -19.80 2.36
C ALA A 585 -19.83 -21.20 2.92
N GLY A 586 -19.93 -22.17 2.01
CA GLY A 586 -20.09 -23.58 2.34
C GLY A 586 -20.34 -24.47 1.12
N ARG A 587 -20.53 -25.78 1.35
CA ARG A 587 -20.61 -26.79 0.28
C ARG A 587 -21.90 -26.73 -0.56
N SER A 588 -22.98 -26.21 0.00
CA SER A 588 -24.31 -26.27 -0.60
C SER A 588 -24.96 -24.89 -0.60
N SER A 589 -25.08 -24.30 -1.78
CA SER A 589 -25.72 -22.98 -1.97
C SER A 589 -27.17 -22.97 -1.46
N SER A 590 -27.94 -24.04 -1.70
CA SER A 590 -29.33 -24.16 -1.22
C SER A 590 -29.44 -24.11 0.31
N LYS A 591 -28.59 -24.85 1.04
CA LYS A 591 -28.58 -24.83 2.51
C LYS A 591 -28.14 -23.47 3.08
N LEU A 592 -27.26 -22.75 2.38
CA LEU A 592 -26.84 -21.41 2.77
C LEU A 592 -27.97 -20.39 2.61
N VAL A 593 -28.73 -20.49 1.52
CA VAL A 593 -29.94 -19.66 1.30
C VAL A 593 -31.03 -19.96 2.34
N GLU A 594 -31.26 -21.23 2.69
CA GLU A 594 -32.17 -21.62 3.76
C GLU A 594 -31.73 -21.06 5.13
N THR A 595 -30.42 -21.12 5.40
CA THR A 595 -29.85 -20.56 6.63
C THR A 595 -30.04 -19.06 6.72
N LEU A 596 -29.84 -18.34 5.60
CA LEU A 596 -30.06 -16.89 5.53
C LEU A 596 -31.52 -16.54 5.80
N LYS A 597 -32.47 -17.29 5.20
CA LYS A 597 -33.91 -17.12 5.44
C LYS A 597 -34.29 -17.37 6.91
N TRP A 598 -33.69 -18.39 7.54
CA TRP A 598 -33.90 -18.68 8.96
C TRP A 598 -33.31 -17.59 9.87
N ALA A 599 -32.11 -17.11 9.55
CA ALA A 599 -31.40 -16.13 10.36
C ALA A 599 -32.04 -14.73 10.29
N SER A 600 -32.55 -14.34 9.13
CA SER A 600 -33.30 -13.10 8.98
C SER A 600 -34.22 -13.13 7.75
N PRO A 601 -35.56 -13.20 7.95
CA PRO A 601 -36.53 -13.22 6.85
C PRO A 601 -36.60 -11.92 6.03
N SER A 602 -36.09 -10.80 6.57
CA SER A 602 -36.33 -9.43 6.07
C SER A 602 -35.06 -8.64 5.69
N HIS A 603 -33.87 -9.28 5.68
CA HIS A 603 -32.57 -8.63 5.42
C HIS A 603 -32.09 -8.77 3.96
N PRO A 604 -31.13 -7.92 3.51
CA PRO A 604 -30.70 -7.83 2.11
C PRO A 604 -30.08 -9.12 1.55
N THR A 605 -30.01 -9.19 0.22
CA THR A 605 -29.41 -10.29 -0.56
C THR A 605 -27.91 -10.40 -0.24
N ILE A 606 -27.56 -11.25 0.73
CA ILE A 606 -26.17 -11.54 1.07
C ILE A 606 -25.60 -12.56 0.07
N PRO A 607 -24.43 -12.29 -0.53
CA PRO A 607 -23.78 -13.22 -1.45
C PRO A 607 -23.46 -14.58 -0.79
N VAL A 608 -23.62 -15.63 -1.58
CA VAL A 608 -23.36 -17.01 -1.19
C VAL A 608 -22.25 -17.58 -2.06
N LEU A 609 -21.20 -18.10 -1.44
CA LEU A 609 -20.03 -18.67 -2.09
C LEU A 609 -19.98 -20.17 -1.86
N VAL A 610 -19.64 -20.92 -2.91
CA VAL A 610 -19.45 -22.37 -2.81
C VAL A 610 -17.98 -22.65 -2.51
N ALA A 611 -17.72 -23.28 -1.38
CA ALA A 611 -16.39 -23.69 -0.95
C ALA A 611 -16.44 -25.02 -0.18
N ASP A 612 -15.45 -25.89 -0.41
CA ASP A 612 -15.33 -27.19 0.24
C ASP A 612 -13.89 -27.39 0.74
N THR A 613 -13.76 -27.95 1.95
CA THR A 613 -12.48 -28.34 2.54
C THR A 613 -11.74 -29.44 1.77
N SER A 614 -12.46 -30.20 0.93
CA SER A 614 -11.87 -31.19 0.02
C SER A 614 -11.37 -30.59 -1.31
N ASP A 615 -11.66 -29.32 -1.59
CA ASP A 615 -11.32 -28.62 -2.83
C ASP A 615 -10.45 -27.37 -2.54
N PRO A 616 -9.11 -27.50 -2.46
CA PRO A 616 -8.20 -26.40 -2.14
C PRO A 616 -8.32 -25.17 -3.08
N PRO A 617 -8.50 -25.32 -4.40
CA PRO A 617 -8.85 -24.20 -5.27
C PRO A 617 -10.07 -23.40 -4.84
N SER A 618 -11.14 -24.04 -4.35
CA SER A 618 -12.32 -23.32 -3.84
C SER A 618 -12.00 -22.48 -2.60
N LEU A 619 -11.18 -23.01 -1.68
CA LEU A 619 -10.76 -22.29 -0.48
C LEU A 619 -9.85 -21.11 -0.80
N ARG A 620 -8.92 -21.26 -1.75
CA ARG A 620 -8.06 -20.15 -2.19
C ARG A 620 -8.87 -19.04 -2.84
N ARG A 621 -9.85 -19.40 -3.68
CA ARG A 621 -10.79 -18.41 -4.24
C ARG A 621 -11.51 -17.68 -3.13
N MET A 622 -12.13 -18.40 -2.19
CA MET A 622 -12.82 -17.80 -1.04
C MET A 622 -11.92 -16.86 -0.24
N ALA A 623 -10.73 -17.31 0.16
CA ALA A 623 -9.78 -16.52 0.93
C ALA A 623 -9.32 -15.25 0.20
N SER A 624 -9.11 -15.31 -1.12
CA SER A 624 -8.74 -14.13 -1.91
C SER A 624 -9.82 -13.05 -2.01
N GLN A 625 -11.08 -13.38 -1.69
CA GLN A 625 -12.19 -12.42 -1.65
C GLN A 625 -12.52 -11.96 -0.23
N ALA A 626 -11.69 -12.26 0.77
CA ALA A 626 -11.95 -11.87 2.16
C ALA A 626 -10.79 -11.08 2.75
N LYS A 627 -11.13 -10.10 3.60
CA LYS A 627 -10.19 -9.57 4.59
C LYS A 627 -10.07 -10.53 5.78
N LEU A 628 -11.19 -11.09 6.21
CA LEU A 628 -11.31 -11.98 7.37
C LEU A 628 -12.23 -13.17 7.08
N VAL A 629 -11.75 -14.39 7.34
CA VAL A 629 -12.57 -15.61 7.29
C VAL A 629 -12.91 -16.06 8.71
N LEU A 630 -14.21 -16.27 8.96
CA LEU A 630 -14.71 -16.92 10.18
C LEU A 630 -15.01 -18.38 9.90
N ASN A 631 -14.18 -19.28 10.44
CA ASN A 631 -14.30 -20.71 10.21
C ASN A 631 -15.12 -21.40 11.31
N CYS A 632 -16.29 -21.91 10.92
CA CYS A 632 -17.20 -22.68 11.76
C CYS A 632 -17.25 -24.17 11.38
N VAL A 633 -16.31 -24.66 10.55
CA VAL A 633 -16.29 -26.04 10.06
C VAL A 633 -15.47 -26.94 10.99
N GLY A 634 -16.17 -27.69 11.84
CA GLY A 634 -15.61 -28.77 12.64
C GLY A 634 -15.93 -30.17 12.09
N PRO A 635 -15.24 -31.24 12.55
CA PRO A 635 -14.07 -31.22 13.44
C PRO A 635 -12.83 -30.58 12.80
N PHE A 636 -12.13 -29.73 13.53
CA PHE A 636 -11.07 -28.86 13.00
C PHE A 636 -9.79 -29.62 12.67
N HIS A 637 -9.47 -30.70 13.40
CA HIS A 637 -8.32 -31.56 13.08
C HIS A 637 -8.40 -32.15 11.66
N LEU A 638 -9.61 -32.37 11.14
CA LEU A 638 -9.86 -32.93 9.80
C LEU A 638 -10.02 -31.84 8.74
N HIS A 639 -10.75 -30.78 9.07
CA HIS A 639 -11.24 -29.82 8.08
C HIS A 639 -10.62 -28.42 8.20
N GLY A 640 -9.96 -28.10 9.31
CA GLY A 640 -9.47 -26.76 9.60
C GLY A 640 -8.18 -26.39 8.87
N GLU A 641 -7.25 -27.34 8.73
CA GLU A 641 -5.91 -27.05 8.18
C GLU A 641 -5.92 -26.54 6.73
N PRO A 642 -6.71 -27.11 5.80
CA PRO A 642 -6.83 -26.57 4.45
C PRO A 642 -7.31 -25.12 4.42
N VAL A 643 -8.17 -24.71 5.36
CA VAL A 643 -8.71 -23.35 5.44
C VAL A 643 -7.63 -22.37 5.95
N VAL A 644 -6.89 -22.76 6.99
CA VAL A 644 -5.76 -21.97 7.50
C VAL A 644 -4.71 -21.78 6.42
N ALA A 645 -4.33 -22.85 5.71
CA ALA A 645 -3.37 -22.79 4.62
C ALA A 645 -3.81 -21.81 3.52
N ALA A 646 -5.08 -21.89 3.08
CA ALA A 646 -5.61 -20.99 2.06
C ALA A 646 -5.66 -19.52 2.50
N CYS A 647 -6.01 -19.25 3.76
CA CYS A 647 -6.03 -17.87 4.30
C CYS A 647 -4.62 -17.28 4.41
N VAL A 648 -3.67 -18.07 4.93
CA VAL A 648 -2.26 -17.66 5.03
C VAL A 648 -1.66 -17.39 3.65
N GLU A 649 -1.92 -18.26 2.66
CA GLU A 649 -1.44 -18.08 1.28
C GLU A 649 -2.03 -16.83 0.59
N ALA A 650 -3.27 -16.47 0.93
CA ALA A 650 -3.93 -15.29 0.37
C ALA A 650 -3.58 -13.99 1.12
N GLY A 651 -2.92 -14.05 2.28
CA GLY A 651 -2.77 -12.90 3.17
C GLY A 651 -4.08 -12.47 3.85
N CYS A 652 -5.07 -13.35 3.91
CA CYS A 652 -6.36 -13.13 4.56
C CYS A 652 -6.27 -13.48 6.05
N ASP A 653 -6.84 -12.66 6.92
CA ASP A 653 -6.92 -12.96 8.35
C ASP A 653 -7.94 -14.09 8.61
N TYR A 654 -7.77 -14.82 9.71
CA TYR A 654 -8.56 -16.00 10.03
C TYR A 654 -8.93 -16.06 11.52
N LEU A 655 -10.20 -16.33 11.82
CA LEU A 655 -10.68 -16.67 13.17
C LEU A 655 -11.46 -17.99 13.13
N ASP A 656 -11.37 -18.77 14.21
CA ASP A 656 -12.18 -19.98 14.39
C ASP A 656 -12.71 -20.14 15.81
N ILE A 657 -13.63 -21.10 15.98
CA ILE A 657 -14.19 -21.50 17.29
C ILE A 657 -13.61 -22.85 17.76
N CYS A 658 -12.38 -23.18 17.36
CA CYS A 658 -11.79 -24.48 17.63
C CYS A 658 -11.53 -24.70 19.13
N GLY A 659 -11.98 -25.84 19.65
CA GLY A 659 -11.67 -26.33 20.99
C GLY A 659 -10.62 -27.45 21.03
N GLU A 660 -9.87 -27.69 19.95
CA GLU A 660 -8.99 -28.86 19.80
C GLU A 660 -7.50 -28.46 19.98
N PRO A 661 -6.85 -28.79 21.13
CA PRO A 661 -5.50 -28.31 21.43
C PRO A 661 -4.43 -28.79 20.44
N GLU A 662 -4.58 -30.00 19.91
CA GLU A 662 -3.65 -30.54 18.92
C GLU A 662 -3.66 -29.74 17.62
N PHE A 663 -4.84 -29.40 17.12
CA PHE A 663 -4.97 -28.58 15.91
C PHE A 663 -4.33 -27.21 16.12
N MET A 664 -4.69 -26.52 17.22
CA MET A 664 -4.19 -25.17 17.50
C MET A 664 -2.67 -25.10 17.68
N GLU A 665 -2.05 -26.13 18.28
CA GLU A 665 -0.58 -26.20 18.44
C GLU A 665 0.12 -26.59 17.14
N ARG A 666 -0.50 -27.47 16.32
CA ARG A 666 0.03 -27.86 15.01
C ARG A 666 0.00 -26.69 14.03
N MET A 667 -1.09 -25.92 13.97
CA MET A 667 -1.19 -24.78 13.07
C MET A 667 -0.15 -23.72 13.41
N GLU A 668 0.03 -23.37 14.70
CA GLU A 668 1.09 -22.47 15.13
C GLU A 668 2.48 -22.99 14.72
N ALA A 669 2.78 -24.26 14.95
CA ALA A 669 4.09 -24.83 14.63
C ALA A 669 4.41 -24.84 13.12
N VAL A 670 3.40 -25.01 12.26
CA VAL A 670 3.58 -25.18 10.81
C VAL A 670 3.48 -23.85 10.06
N TYR A 671 2.55 -22.96 10.44
CA TYR A 671 2.17 -21.80 9.63
C TYR A 671 2.53 -20.44 10.24
N HIS A 672 3.08 -20.37 11.47
CA HIS A 672 3.38 -19.08 12.11
C HIS A 672 4.30 -18.17 11.28
N GLU A 673 5.45 -18.69 10.83
CA GLU A 673 6.41 -17.89 10.04
C GLU A 673 5.81 -17.47 8.69
N LYS A 674 5.14 -18.39 7.99
CA LYS A 674 4.47 -18.11 6.71
C LYS A 674 3.37 -17.06 6.86
N ALA A 675 2.62 -17.09 7.97
CA ALA A 675 1.60 -16.10 8.27
C ALA A 675 2.19 -14.70 8.55
N VAL A 676 3.37 -14.63 9.19
CA VAL A 676 4.11 -13.37 9.36
C VAL A 676 4.60 -12.82 8.02
N GLU A 677 5.17 -13.67 7.17
CA GLU A 677 5.67 -13.30 5.83
C GLU A 677 4.55 -12.76 4.93
N MET A 678 3.40 -13.45 4.92
CA MET A 678 2.26 -13.11 4.06
C MET A 678 1.35 -12.03 4.65
N GLY A 679 1.58 -11.59 5.89
CA GLY A 679 0.76 -10.58 6.56
C GLY A 679 -0.63 -11.04 6.99
N SER A 680 -0.82 -12.35 7.22
CA SER A 680 -2.09 -12.95 7.66
C SER A 680 -2.09 -13.14 9.19
N LEU A 681 -3.12 -12.63 9.88
CA LEU A 681 -3.34 -12.84 11.30
C LEU A 681 -4.31 -14.01 11.52
N VAL A 682 -3.84 -15.05 12.22
CA VAL A 682 -4.64 -16.24 12.54
C VAL A 682 -4.86 -16.29 14.05
N VAL A 683 -6.13 -16.30 14.48
CA VAL A 683 -6.49 -16.43 15.90
C VAL A 683 -7.49 -17.57 16.08
N SER A 684 -6.99 -18.70 16.59
CA SER A 684 -7.85 -19.84 16.91
C SER A 684 -8.51 -19.70 18.28
N ALA A 685 -9.61 -20.42 18.49
CA ALA A 685 -10.39 -20.47 19.74
C ALA A 685 -11.10 -19.16 20.13
N CYS A 686 -11.59 -18.40 19.15
CA CYS A 686 -12.44 -17.22 19.32
C CYS A 686 -13.89 -17.57 19.70
N GLY A 687 -14.09 -18.57 20.57
CA GLY A 687 -15.38 -19.00 21.09
C GLY A 687 -15.42 -19.03 22.62
N PHE A 688 -16.49 -19.58 23.18
CA PHE A 688 -16.64 -19.73 24.63
C PHE A 688 -15.53 -20.57 25.27
N ASP A 689 -14.99 -21.54 24.54
CA ASP A 689 -13.96 -22.44 25.02
C ASP A 689 -12.61 -21.77 25.32
N SER A 690 -12.44 -20.47 25.06
CA SER A 690 -11.21 -19.74 25.41
C SER A 690 -11.43 -18.30 25.86
N VAL A 691 -12.18 -17.49 25.09
CA VAL A 691 -12.21 -16.02 25.30
C VAL A 691 -12.67 -15.62 26.70
N PRO A 692 -13.77 -16.14 27.26
CA PRO A 692 -14.19 -15.80 28.62
C PRO A 692 -13.13 -16.19 29.66
N ALA A 693 -12.42 -17.30 29.43
CA ALA A 693 -11.43 -17.84 30.34
C ALA A 693 -10.16 -16.98 30.36
N GLU A 694 -9.72 -16.53 29.18
CA GLU A 694 -8.58 -15.63 29.02
C GLU A 694 -8.88 -14.21 29.49
N LEU A 695 -9.97 -13.61 29.01
CA LEU A 695 -10.35 -12.26 29.40
C LEU A 695 -10.74 -12.18 30.88
N GLY A 696 -11.42 -13.19 31.43
CA GLY A 696 -11.74 -13.25 32.85
C GLY A 696 -10.50 -13.37 33.73
N TRP A 697 -9.48 -14.10 33.27
CA TRP A 697 -8.17 -14.14 33.94
C TRP A 697 -7.44 -12.80 33.86
N LEU A 698 -7.40 -12.16 32.68
CA LEU A 698 -6.83 -10.81 32.51
C LEU A 698 -7.55 -9.79 33.38
N PHE A 699 -8.89 -9.85 33.41
CA PHE A 699 -9.73 -8.98 34.24
C PHE A 699 -9.45 -9.16 35.72
N ASN A 700 -9.29 -10.40 36.22
CA ASN A 700 -8.86 -10.67 37.59
C ASN A 700 -7.45 -10.12 37.86
N SER A 701 -6.52 -10.33 36.93
CA SER A 701 -5.12 -9.92 37.07
C SER A 701 -4.97 -8.40 37.14
N LYS A 702 -5.78 -7.65 36.38
CA LYS A 702 -5.85 -6.17 36.45
C LYS A 702 -6.30 -5.63 37.82
N GLN A 703 -6.88 -6.47 38.69
CA GLN A 703 -7.31 -6.04 40.03
C GLN A 703 -6.18 -5.98 41.05
N TRP A 704 -5.03 -6.59 40.75
CA TRP A 704 -3.85 -6.60 41.62
C TRP A 704 -3.03 -5.34 41.38
N VAL A 705 -2.90 -4.51 42.41
CA VAL A 705 -2.15 -3.23 42.37
C VAL A 705 -0.94 -3.36 43.27
N TRP A 706 0.24 -2.97 42.77
CA TRP A 706 1.47 -2.99 43.56
C TRP A 706 1.30 -2.23 44.90
N PRO A 707 1.76 -2.77 46.04
CA PRO A 707 2.69 -3.89 46.19
C PRO A 707 2.06 -5.30 46.17
N ALA A 708 0.74 -5.43 46.04
CA ALA A 708 0.07 -6.72 46.01
C ALA A 708 0.31 -7.48 44.70
N VAL A 709 0.63 -8.76 44.80
CA VAL A 709 0.97 -9.61 43.64
C VAL A 709 0.22 -10.94 43.66
N PRO A 710 -0.33 -11.39 42.52
CA PRO A 710 -1.02 -12.68 42.44
C PRO A 710 -0.02 -13.84 42.48
N ASN A 711 -0.34 -14.90 43.23
CA ASN A 711 0.40 -16.17 43.23
C ASN A 711 -0.31 -17.21 42.33
N ARG A 712 -1.64 -17.37 42.49
CA ARG A 712 -2.44 -18.34 41.73
C ARG A 712 -3.84 -17.81 41.44
N VAL A 713 -4.36 -18.05 40.23
CA VAL A 713 -5.76 -17.82 39.87
C VAL A 713 -6.42 -19.16 39.50
N GLN A 714 -7.52 -19.49 40.16
CA GLN A 714 -8.35 -20.66 39.84
C GLN A 714 -9.67 -20.21 39.24
N ALA A 715 -10.04 -20.74 38.07
CA ALA A 715 -11.37 -20.52 37.51
C ALA A 715 -12.28 -21.74 37.63
N TYR A 716 -13.54 -21.47 37.97
CA TYR A 716 -14.61 -22.44 38.15
C TYR A 716 -15.78 -22.10 37.24
N LEU A 717 -16.11 -22.97 36.29
CA LEU A 717 -17.24 -22.78 35.39
C LEU A 717 -18.49 -23.47 35.94
N SER A 718 -19.57 -22.73 36.13
CA SER A 718 -20.88 -23.28 36.44
C SER A 718 -21.89 -23.00 35.34
N LEU A 719 -22.64 -24.04 34.98
CA LEU A 719 -23.73 -23.97 34.02
C LEU A 719 -25.07 -24.04 34.77
N GLU A 720 -25.95 -23.09 34.52
CA GLU A 720 -27.26 -22.97 35.16
C GLU A 720 -28.35 -23.07 34.09
N SER A 721 -29.35 -23.92 34.33
CA SER A 721 -30.48 -24.10 33.42
C SER A 721 -31.66 -24.69 34.18
N ASP A 722 -32.87 -24.20 33.89
CA ASP A 722 -34.12 -24.75 34.41
C ASP A 722 -34.57 -26.01 33.64
N LYS A 723 -33.96 -26.27 32.47
CA LYS A 723 -34.14 -27.48 31.65
C LYS A 723 -32.87 -28.32 31.58
N ARG A 724 -32.99 -29.54 31.03
CA ARG A 724 -31.83 -30.40 30.76
C ARG A 724 -30.93 -29.74 29.72
N MET A 725 -29.65 -29.64 30.02
CA MET A 725 -28.66 -29.14 29.07
C MET A 725 -28.26 -30.24 28.09
N VAL A 726 -28.36 -29.94 26.79
CA VAL A 726 -28.00 -30.85 25.70
C VAL A 726 -27.00 -30.14 24.79
N GLY A 727 -25.82 -30.75 24.59
CA GLY A 727 -24.81 -30.28 23.66
C GLY A 727 -24.95 -30.90 22.27
N ASN A 728 -24.33 -30.27 21.27
CA ASN A 728 -24.25 -30.82 19.91
C ASN A 728 -23.21 -31.95 19.82
N PHE A 729 -23.54 -32.96 19.02
CA PHE A 729 -22.65 -34.03 18.60
C PHE A 729 -21.24 -33.61 18.17
N ALA A 730 -21.07 -32.50 17.42
CA ALA A 730 -19.75 -32.05 16.98
C ALA A 730 -18.79 -31.77 18.15
N THR A 731 -19.29 -31.24 19.26
CA THR A 731 -18.53 -31.02 20.49
C THR A 731 -18.15 -32.36 21.15
N PHE A 732 -19.08 -33.32 21.16
CA PHE A 732 -18.82 -34.66 21.68
C PHE A 732 -17.78 -35.41 20.83
N GLU A 733 -17.91 -35.34 19.51
CA GLU A 733 -16.96 -35.91 18.55
C GLU A 733 -15.56 -35.32 18.73
N SER A 734 -15.46 -33.99 18.90
CA SER A 734 -14.19 -33.31 19.18
C SER A 734 -13.54 -33.80 20.48
N ALA A 735 -14.33 -34.02 21.53
CA ALA A 735 -13.83 -34.58 22.81
C ALA A 735 -13.31 -36.02 22.64
N VAL A 736 -14.03 -36.87 21.90
CA VAL A 736 -13.61 -38.26 21.59
C VAL A 736 -12.32 -38.27 20.78
N LEU A 737 -12.23 -37.43 19.74
CA LEU A 737 -11.03 -37.31 18.90
C LEU A 737 -9.85 -36.70 19.66
N GLY A 738 -10.10 -35.81 20.61
CA GLY A 738 -9.07 -35.26 21.50
C GLY A 738 -8.39 -36.36 22.34
N VAL A 739 -9.15 -37.31 22.88
CA VAL A 739 -8.59 -38.47 23.58
C VAL A 739 -7.83 -39.40 22.64
N ALA A 740 -8.35 -39.61 21.42
CA ALA A 740 -7.70 -40.45 20.41
C ALA A 740 -6.35 -39.87 19.95
N ASN A 741 -6.21 -38.55 19.87
CA ASN A 741 -5.01 -37.86 19.38
C ASN A 741 -4.07 -37.38 20.50
N ALA A 742 -4.30 -37.75 21.77
CA ALA A 742 -3.51 -37.30 22.91
C ALA A 742 -2.01 -37.61 22.78
N ASP A 743 -1.65 -38.74 22.16
CA ASP A 743 -0.24 -39.12 21.94
C ASP A 743 0.44 -38.23 20.89
N LYS A 744 -0.27 -37.83 19.83
CA LYS A 744 0.25 -36.88 18.82
C LYS A 744 0.57 -35.53 19.43
N LEU A 745 -0.36 -34.99 20.23
CA LEU A 745 -0.16 -33.75 20.98
C LEU A 745 1.05 -33.86 21.93
N ARG A 746 1.19 -34.99 22.63
CA ARG A 746 2.33 -35.23 23.52
C ARG A 746 3.66 -35.26 22.77
N ASN A 747 3.68 -35.84 21.56
CA ASN A 747 4.86 -35.89 20.71
C ASN A 747 5.22 -34.50 20.15
N LEU A 748 4.24 -33.73 19.68
CA LEU A 748 4.44 -32.35 19.21
C LEU A 748 5.04 -31.44 20.30
N ARG A 749 4.57 -31.60 21.55
CA ARG A 749 5.09 -30.85 22.71
C ARG A 749 6.51 -31.27 23.11
N ARG A 750 6.95 -32.49 22.77
CA ARG A 750 8.32 -32.97 23.00
C ARG A 750 9.29 -32.44 21.94
N SER A 751 8.83 -32.26 20.70
CA SER A 751 9.67 -31.76 19.60
C SER A 751 9.84 -30.23 19.62
N ASN A 752 8.89 -29.48 20.19
CA ASN A 752 8.97 -28.02 20.26
C ASN A 752 9.87 -27.52 21.40
N ARG A 753 10.57 -26.40 21.14
CA ARG A 753 11.49 -25.74 22.09
C ARG A 753 10.74 -25.36 23.38
N LYS A 754 11.36 -25.60 24.55
CA LYS A 754 10.77 -25.22 25.85
C LYS A 754 10.55 -23.70 25.90
N ARG A 755 9.29 -23.27 26.08
CA ARG A 755 8.93 -21.87 26.29
C ARG A 755 9.46 -21.38 27.66
N PHE A 756 9.85 -20.10 27.71
CA PHE A 756 10.35 -19.45 28.92
C PHE A 756 9.29 -19.51 30.04
N ARG A 757 9.71 -19.84 31.26
CA ARG A 757 8.86 -19.82 32.46
C ARG A 757 9.34 -18.68 33.34
N PRO A 758 8.49 -17.72 33.71
CA PRO A 758 8.90 -16.67 34.63
C PRO A 758 8.95 -17.16 36.08
N SER A 759 9.67 -16.39 36.88
CA SER A 759 9.80 -16.60 38.32
C SER A 759 8.56 -16.07 39.03
N ILE A 760 7.84 -16.95 39.75
CA ILE A 760 6.66 -16.59 40.54
C ILE A 760 7.11 -16.43 41.99
N PRO A 761 6.72 -15.35 42.68
CA PRO A 761 7.01 -15.19 44.10
C PRO A 761 6.33 -16.28 44.94
N GLY A 762 7.09 -16.87 45.87
CA GLY A 762 6.60 -17.85 46.84
C GLY A 762 6.66 -19.30 46.39
N TYR A 763 6.17 -20.20 47.24
CA TYR A 763 6.18 -21.64 46.97
C TYR A 763 5.15 -22.03 45.91
N ALA A 764 5.48 -23.07 45.14
CA ALA A 764 4.55 -23.64 44.17
C ALA A 764 3.32 -24.22 44.90
N PRO A 765 2.09 -23.90 44.46
CA PRO A 765 0.89 -24.40 45.11
C PRO A 765 0.81 -25.94 45.02
N PRO A 766 0.33 -26.64 46.07
CA PRO A 766 0.17 -28.08 46.04
C PRO A 766 -0.82 -28.53 44.96
N LYS A 767 -0.64 -29.77 44.44
CA LYS A 767 -1.59 -30.37 43.50
C LYS A 767 -2.91 -30.63 44.23
N GLY A 768 -3.95 -29.85 43.88
CA GLY A 768 -5.31 -30.02 44.42
C GLY A 768 -5.94 -31.38 44.07
N SER A 769 -6.99 -31.76 44.80
CA SER A 769 -7.76 -32.98 44.58
C SER A 769 -8.54 -32.95 43.25
N LEU A 770 -8.92 -34.13 42.73
CA LEU A 770 -9.70 -34.24 41.48
C LEU A 770 -11.12 -33.64 41.65
N ILE A 771 -11.67 -33.79 42.85
CA ILE A 771 -12.97 -33.23 43.27
C ILE A 771 -12.68 -32.33 44.47
N GLU A 772 -13.21 -31.11 44.45
CA GLU A 772 -13.11 -30.17 45.57
C GLU A 772 -14.43 -29.43 45.81
N HIS A 773 -14.74 -29.13 47.07
CA HIS A 773 -15.88 -28.29 47.45
C HIS A 773 -15.39 -26.89 47.82
N GLN A 774 -15.68 -25.91 46.97
CA GLN A 774 -15.27 -24.53 47.19
C GLN A 774 -16.30 -23.79 48.03
N LYS A 775 -16.07 -23.79 49.36
CA LYS A 775 -17.01 -23.24 50.36
C LYS A 775 -17.40 -21.78 50.11
N ARG A 776 -16.49 -20.96 49.57
CA ARG A 776 -16.72 -19.51 49.36
C ARG A 776 -17.72 -19.20 48.25
N ILE A 777 -17.74 -20.02 47.19
CA ILE A 777 -18.69 -19.87 46.07
C ILE A 777 -19.84 -20.90 46.13
N GLY A 778 -19.81 -21.81 47.12
CA GLY A 778 -20.84 -22.82 47.34
C GLY A 778 -20.95 -23.86 46.23
N LEU A 779 -19.84 -24.17 45.53
CA LEU A 779 -19.84 -25.10 44.40
C LEU A 779 -18.99 -26.33 44.68
N TRP A 780 -19.45 -27.48 44.21
CA TRP A 780 -18.60 -28.64 44.02
C TRP A 780 -17.98 -28.57 42.62
N ALA A 781 -16.68 -28.82 42.51
CA ALA A 781 -15.94 -28.76 41.26
C ALA A 781 -15.21 -30.08 40.96
N VAL A 782 -15.14 -30.41 39.67
CA VAL A 782 -14.30 -31.51 39.15
C VAL A 782 -13.29 -30.96 38.17
N LYS A 783 -12.04 -31.39 38.31
CA LYS A 783 -10.95 -31.02 37.41
C LYS A 783 -10.97 -31.90 36.16
N LEU A 784 -11.19 -31.29 35.00
CA LEU A 784 -11.19 -31.98 33.70
C LEU A 784 -10.06 -31.45 32.79
N PRO A 785 -9.53 -32.28 31.88
CA PRO A 785 -8.71 -31.80 30.76
C PRO A 785 -9.61 -31.00 29.81
N SER A 786 -9.28 -29.74 29.58
CA SER A 786 -10.13 -28.82 28.82
C SER A 786 -9.31 -27.87 27.94
N ALA A 787 -9.92 -27.36 26.87
CA ALA A 787 -9.27 -26.55 25.84
C ALA A 787 -8.86 -25.17 26.36
N ASP A 788 -9.77 -24.50 27.07
CA ASP A 788 -9.58 -23.28 27.85
C ASP A 788 -8.28 -23.31 28.68
N ALA A 789 -8.03 -24.38 29.44
CA ALA A 789 -6.85 -24.52 30.26
C ALA A 789 -5.55 -24.64 29.45
N ASN A 790 -5.61 -25.11 28.19
CA ASN A 790 -4.44 -25.15 27.29
C ASN A 790 -4.20 -23.79 26.64
N VAL A 791 -5.24 -23.12 26.14
CA VAL A 791 -5.11 -21.82 25.48
C VAL A 791 -4.68 -20.75 26.49
N VAL A 792 -5.32 -20.70 27.66
CA VAL A 792 -4.95 -19.76 28.73
C VAL A 792 -3.50 -19.97 29.15
N ARG A 793 -3.02 -21.23 29.30
CA ARG A 793 -1.59 -21.50 29.59
C ARG A 793 -0.65 -21.00 28.49
N ARG A 794 -1.05 -21.05 27.21
CA ARG A 794 -0.24 -20.56 26.08
C ARG A 794 -0.17 -19.05 26.08
N THR A 795 -1.31 -18.37 26.20
CA THR A 795 -1.43 -16.91 26.36
C THR A 795 -0.58 -16.42 27.51
N LEU A 796 -0.68 -17.09 28.65
CA LEU A 796 0.07 -16.80 29.86
C LEU A 796 1.56 -17.13 29.75
N SER A 797 1.95 -18.16 28.98
CA SER A 797 3.36 -18.41 28.65
C SER A 797 3.97 -17.29 27.81
N VAL A 798 3.16 -16.56 27.04
CA VAL A 798 3.60 -15.41 26.23
C VAL A 798 3.50 -14.10 27.03
N LEU A 799 2.45 -13.91 27.84
CA LEU A 799 2.16 -12.68 28.58
C LEU A 799 2.74 -12.60 30.00
N THR A 800 3.55 -13.57 30.43
CA THR A 800 4.13 -13.77 31.79
C THR A 800 3.35 -14.77 32.68
N GLY A 801 4.03 -15.88 32.95
CA GLY A 801 3.59 -17.21 33.33
C GLY A 801 3.24 -17.57 34.79
N ASN A 802 2.46 -18.66 34.83
CA ASN A 802 1.87 -19.37 35.97
C ASN A 802 1.62 -20.86 35.58
N PRO A 803 2.34 -21.84 36.15
CA PRO A 803 2.26 -23.24 35.72
C PRO A 803 1.00 -24.00 36.21
N GLY A 804 0.04 -23.34 36.88
CA GLY A 804 -1.09 -24.00 37.55
C GLY A 804 -2.39 -24.20 36.76
N GLY A 805 -2.69 -23.36 35.75
CA GLY A 805 -3.91 -23.41 34.92
C GLY A 805 -5.25 -23.20 35.67
N LEU A 806 -6.31 -22.93 34.89
CA LEU A 806 -7.71 -22.86 35.34
C LEU A 806 -8.21 -24.26 35.74
N GLN A 807 -9.05 -24.37 36.77
CA GLN A 807 -9.49 -25.66 37.32
C GLN A 807 -10.99 -25.71 37.57
N GLY A 808 -11.67 -26.34 36.61
CA GLY A 808 -12.80 -27.21 36.92
C GLY A 808 -14.14 -26.70 36.43
N ILE A 809 -14.96 -27.66 36.02
CA ILE A 809 -16.38 -27.48 35.80
C ILE A 809 -17.06 -27.78 37.15
N GLY A 810 -17.82 -26.82 37.65
CA GLY A 810 -18.49 -26.86 38.94
C GLY A 810 -20.01 -26.83 38.83
N THR A 811 -20.67 -27.64 39.65
CA THR A 811 -22.13 -27.70 39.73
C THR A 811 -22.59 -27.54 41.17
N LYS A 812 -23.80 -27.02 41.39
CA LYS A 812 -24.36 -26.84 42.74
C LYS A 812 -24.64 -28.18 43.47
N ASN A 813 -24.81 -29.29 42.74
CA ASN A 813 -25.23 -30.58 43.29
C ASN A 813 -24.23 -31.70 42.97
N LEU A 814 -23.91 -32.57 43.94
CA LEU A 814 -22.99 -33.71 43.80
C LEU A 814 -23.39 -34.68 42.67
N ALA A 815 -24.69 -34.85 42.42
CA ALA A 815 -25.20 -35.70 41.34
C ALA A 815 -24.80 -35.21 39.92
N GLY A 816 -24.62 -33.89 39.73
CA GLY A 816 -24.15 -33.32 38.46
C GLY A 816 -22.71 -33.72 38.15
N ILE A 817 -21.86 -33.75 39.18
CA ILE A 817 -20.46 -34.18 39.07
C ILE A 817 -20.35 -35.66 38.70
N LEU A 818 -21.17 -36.52 39.31
CA LEU A 818 -21.17 -37.95 38.98
C LEU A 818 -21.51 -38.21 37.50
N ARG A 819 -22.41 -37.40 36.91
CA ARG A 819 -22.72 -37.48 35.48
C ARG A 819 -21.54 -37.04 34.61
N ILE A 820 -20.89 -35.92 34.93
CA ILE A 820 -19.72 -35.42 34.20
C ILE A 820 -18.57 -36.44 34.24
N ILE A 821 -18.33 -37.04 35.41
CA ILE A 821 -17.32 -38.10 35.59
C ILE A 821 -17.67 -39.33 34.75
N ALA A 822 -18.94 -39.78 34.76
CA ALA A 822 -19.37 -40.93 33.99
C ALA A 822 -19.13 -40.74 32.48
N VAL A 823 -19.52 -39.59 31.92
CA VAL A 823 -19.28 -39.26 30.50
C VAL A 823 -17.77 -39.21 30.19
N GLY A 824 -16.98 -38.56 31.06
CA GLY A 824 -15.52 -38.50 30.91
C GLY A 824 -14.85 -39.88 30.94
N LEU A 825 -15.30 -40.78 31.83
CA LEU A 825 -14.81 -42.16 31.91
C LEU A 825 -15.19 -42.97 30.67
N SER A 826 -16.41 -42.81 30.15
CA SER A 826 -16.83 -43.47 28.90
C SER A 826 -15.94 -43.07 27.73
N ILE A 827 -15.65 -41.77 27.56
CA ILE A 827 -14.76 -41.30 26.50
C ILE A 827 -13.31 -41.80 26.73
N GLY A 828 -12.82 -41.73 27.97
CA GLY A 828 -11.44 -42.08 28.32
C GLY A 828 -11.10 -43.58 28.18
N LEU A 829 -12.03 -44.47 28.57
CA LEU A 829 -11.80 -45.92 28.59
C LEU A 829 -11.83 -46.54 27.19
N ILE A 830 -12.79 -46.13 26.35
CA ILE A 830 -13.01 -46.78 25.04
C ILE A 830 -12.65 -45.89 23.84
N GLY A 831 -12.46 -44.57 24.01
CA GLY A 831 -12.12 -43.66 22.91
C GLY A 831 -10.75 -43.88 22.26
N ARG A 832 -9.86 -44.65 22.88
CA ARG A 832 -8.54 -44.98 22.32
C ARG A 832 -8.59 -46.06 21.23
N SER A 833 -9.53 -47.01 21.32
CA SER A 833 -9.63 -48.09 20.34
C SER A 833 -10.53 -47.69 19.16
N PRO A 834 -10.25 -48.15 17.92
CA PRO A 834 -11.11 -47.87 16.77
C PRO A 834 -12.57 -48.34 16.97
N PHE A 835 -12.77 -49.50 17.58
CA PHE A 835 -14.10 -50.03 17.90
C PHE A 835 -14.83 -49.20 18.95
N GLY A 836 -14.14 -48.79 20.02
CA GLY A 836 -14.72 -47.92 21.03
C GLY A 836 -15.07 -46.53 20.52
N ARG A 837 -14.26 -45.96 19.61
CA ARG A 837 -14.61 -44.73 18.87
C ARG A 837 -15.86 -44.90 18.03
N TRP A 838 -15.95 -45.99 17.27
CA TRP A 838 -17.15 -46.29 16.49
C TRP A 838 -18.40 -46.35 17.38
N LEU A 839 -18.31 -46.97 18.55
CA LEU A 839 -19.41 -47.07 19.51
C LEU A 839 -19.83 -45.70 20.07
N LEU A 840 -18.86 -44.89 20.50
CA LEU A 840 -19.10 -43.55 21.04
C LEU A 840 -19.75 -42.62 19.98
N LEU A 841 -19.24 -42.62 18.75
CA LEU A 841 -19.71 -41.72 17.68
C LEU A 841 -21.07 -42.13 17.09
N ASN A 842 -21.41 -43.43 17.08
CA ASN A 842 -22.71 -43.88 16.59
C ASN A 842 -23.84 -43.73 17.61
N PHE A 843 -23.53 -43.86 18.91
CA PHE A 843 -24.52 -43.81 20.00
C PHE A 843 -24.22 -42.71 21.04
N PRO A 844 -24.05 -41.44 20.63
CA PRO A 844 -23.64 -40.36 21.53
C PRO A 844 -24.65 -40.13 22.67
N TRP A 845 -25.94 -40.32 22.41
CA TRP A 845 -26.98 -40.18 23.43
C TRP A 845 -26.82 -41.17 24.59
N VAL A 846 -26.45 -42.42 24.29
CA VAL A 846 -26.28 -43.48 25.31
C VAL A 846 -25.02 -43.20 26.13
N PHE A 847 -23.89 -42.97 25.45
CA PHE A 847 -22.58 -42.81 26.11
C PHE A 847 -22.35 -41.42 26.72
N SER A 848 -23.21 -40.45 26.43
CA SER A 848 -23.24 -39.16 27.12
C SER A 848 -24.29 -39.07 28.23
N LEU A 849 -25.00 -40.16 28.53
CA LEU A 849 -26.16 -40.15 29.44
C LEU A 849 -27.16 -39.05 29.04
N GLY A 850 -27.40 -38.91 27.73
CA GLY A 850 -28.24 -37.91 27.06
C GLY A 850 -27.81 -36.46 27.26
N SER A 851 -26.51 -36.22 27.46
CA SER A 851 -25.94 -34.86 27.49
C SER A 851 -25.59 -34.34 26.10
N PHE A 852 -25.52 -35.21 25.08
CA PHE A 852 -25.23 -34.84 23.69
C PHE A 852 -26.17 -35.52 22.70
N SER A 853 -26.56 -34.78 21.65
CA SER A 853 -27.48 -35.25 20.59
C SER A 853 -26.98 -34.86 19.20
N LYS A 854 -27.29 -35.67 18.19
CA LYS A 854 -27.03 -35.37 16.76
C LYS A 854 -27.83 -34.17 16.26
N ASN A 855 -29.00 -33.92 16.84
CA ASN A 855 -29.86 -32.80 16.46
C ASN A 855 -29.53 -31.50 17.22
N GLY A 856 -28.59 -31.53 18.18
CA GLY A 856 -28.32 -30.42 19.09
C GLY A 856 -29.48 -30.13 20.07
N PRO A 857 -29.37 -29.06 20.88
CA PRO A 857 -30.46 -28.61 21.73
C PRO A 857 -31.57 -27.89 20.97
N THR A 858 -32.75 -27.85 21.58
CA THR A 858 -33.90 -27.05 21.14
C THR A 858 -33.74 -25.58 21.52
N ASP A 859 -34.44 -24.67 20.82
CA ASP A 859 -34.36 -23.22 21.10
C ASP A 859 -34.79 -22.88 22.54
N GLU A 860 -35.74 -23.62 23.11
CA GLU A 860 -36.17 -23.42 24.50
C GLU A 860 -35.12 -23.87 25.53
N GLU A 861 -34.39 -24.98 25.26
CA GLU A 861 -33.28 -25.42 26.11
C GLU A 861 -32.15 -24.38 26.10
N VAL A 862 -31.84 -23.82 24.92
CA VAL A 862 -30.84 -22.75 24.76
C VAL A 862 -31.28 -21.49 25.52
N ALA A 863 -32.54 -21.06 25.39
CA ALA A 863 -33.04 -19.86 26.05
C ALA A 863 -33.05 -19.96 27.59
N SER A 864 -33.20 -21.18 28.14
CA SER A 864 -33.22 -21.42 29.59
C SER A 864 -31.83 -21.52 30.24
N ALA A 865 -30.76 -21.54 29.45
CA ALA A 865 -29.41 -21.81 29.93
C ALA A 865 -28.55 -20.54 30.05
N SER A 866 -27.69 -20.51 31.06
CA SER A 866 -26.71 -19.45 31.32
C SER A 866 -25.43 -20.01 31.94
N PHE A 867 -24.37 -19.21 31.98
CA PHE A 867 -23.13 -19.60 32.66
C PHE A 867 -22.66 -18.53 33.65
N LYS A 868 -21.92 -19.01 34.66
CA LYS A 868 -21.15 -18.21 35.61
C LYS A 868 -19.77 -18.82 35.74
N MET A 869 -18.74 -18.07 35.42
CA MET A 869 -17.36 -18.46 35.63
C MET A 869 -16.72 -17.59 36.70
N TRP A 870 -16.25 -18.21 37.78
CA TRP A 870 -15.66 -17.53 38.93
C TRP A 870 -14.15 -17.62 38.87
N PHE A 871 -13.44 -16.52 39.11
CA PHE A 871 -11.99 -16.47 39.18
C PHE A 871 -11.56 -16.10 40.60
N LEU A 872 -10.95 -17.05 41.30
CA LEU A 872 -10.37 -16.86 42.63
C LEU A 872 -8.87 -16.66 42.47
N GLY A 873 -8.43 -15.40 42.57
CA GLY A 873 -7.02 -15.03 42.65
C GLY A 873 -6.56 -15.02 44.10
N ARG A 874 -5.51 -15.77 44.42
CA ARG A 874 -4.80 -15.75 45.72
C ARG A 874 -3.39 -15.24 45.53
N GLY A 875 -2.92 -14.40 46.43
CA GLY A 875 -1.63 -13.75 46.32
C GLY A 875 -1.16 -13.14 47.63
N PHE A 876 -0.15 -12.30 47.53
CA PHE A 876 0.47 -11.63 48.67
C PHE A 876 0.11 -10.15 48.66
N SER A 877 -0.18 -9.60 49.84
CA SER A 877 -0.46 -8.17 50.03
C SER A 877 0.75 -7.29 49.70
N ASP A 878 1.96 -7.83 49.85
CA ASP A 878 3.22 -7.16 49.53
C ASP A 878 4.23 -8.16 48.93
N ALA A 879 4.71 -7.87 47.72
CA ALA A 879 5.72 -8.68 47.02
C ALA A 879 7.05 -8.81 47.78
N ASN A 880 7.36 -7.90 48.71
CA ASN A 880 8.57 -7.94 49.53
C ASN A 880 8.43 -8.83 50.77
N HIS A 881 7.20 -9.21 51.15
CA HIS A 881 6.88 -9.98 52.35
C HIS A 881 6.11 -11.25 51.99
N VAL A 882 6.74 -12.11 51.20
CA VAL A 882 6.18 -13.40 50.76
C VAL A 882 6.20 -14.40 51.91
N SER A 883 5.03 -14.72 52.47
CA SER A 883 4.81 -15.79 53.45
C SER A 883 4.72 -17.18 52.79
N GLU A 884 4.70 -18.27 53.58
CA GLU A 884 4.43 -19.62 53.04
C GLU A 884 3.04 -19.75 52.42
N GLU A 885 2.03 -19.06 52.98
CA GLU A 885 0.65 -19.06 52.46
C GLU A 885 0.23 -17.68 51.94
N PRO A 886 -0.51 -17.60 50.81
CA PRO A 886 -1.09 -16.35 50.31
C PRO A 886 -2.08 -15.72 51.31
N ASN A 887 -1.96 -14.42 51.56
CA ASN A 887 -2.76 -13.68 52.55
C ASN A 887 -3.82 -12.74 51.96
N THR A 888 -3.86 -12.57 50.63
CA THR A 888 -4.84 -11.72 49.92
C THR A 888 -5.64 -12.56 48.93
N GLU A 889 -6.94 -12.32 48.83
CA GLU A 889 -7.82 -13.01 47.87
C GLU A 889 -8.74 -12.04 47.12
N ILE A 890 -8.70 -12.11 45.78
CA ILE A 890 -9.56 -11.34 44.88
C ILE A 890 -10.45 -12.30 44.09
N VAL A 891 -11.76 -12.11 44.21
CA VAL A 891 -12.77 -12.90 43.50
C VAL A 891 -13.44 -12.04 42.43
N THR A 892 -13.33 -12.46 41.18
CA THR A 892 -14.06 -11.87 40.04
C THR A 892 -14.96 -12.91 39.38
N ARG A 893 -15.92 -12.48 38.58
CA ARG A 893 -16.87 -13.34 37.89
C ARG A 893 -17.10 -12.86 36.46
N VAL A 894 -17.20 -13.81 35.53
CA VAL A 894 -17.71 -13.60 34.18
C VAL A 894 -19.02 -14.36 34.04
N SER A 895 -20.08 -13.71 33.57
CA SER A 895 -21.38 -14.35 33.40
C SER A 895 -22.08 -13.91 32.12
N GLY A 896 -22.87 -14.80 31.55
CA GLY A 896 -23.59 -14.55 30.31
C GLY A 896 -24.63 -15.63 29.98
N PRO A 897 -25.29 -15.51 28.81
CA PRO A 897 -26.30 -16.46 28.35
C PRO A 897 -25.65 -17.79 27.91
N GLU A 898 -26.43 -18.72 27.37
CA GLU A 898 -25.96 -20.04 26.95
C GLU A 898 -24.63 -20.02 26.16
N ILE A 899 -23.76 -20.99 26.44
CA ILE A 899 -22.34 -20.98 26.08
C ILE A 899 -22.08 -21.23 24.58
N GLY A 900 -22.82 -22.12 23.93
CA GLY A 900 -22.52 -22.65 22.60
C GLY A 900 -23.16 -21.91 21.43
N TYR A 901 -24.38 -21.39 21.60
CA TYR A 901 -25.24 -20.92 20.51
C TYR A 901 -25.70 -19.47 20.68
N VAL A 902 -25.43 -18.88 21.84
CA VAL A 902 -25.60 -17.44 22.09
C VAL A 902 -24.24 -16.80 22.32
N THR A 903 -23.53 -17.22 23.37
CA THR A 903 -22.26 -16.60 23.78
C THR A 903 -21.14 -16.84 22.76
N THR A 904 -20.97 -18.06 22.23
CA THR A 904 -19.94 -18.32 21.21
C THR A 904 -20.11 -17.48 19.94
N PRO A 905 -21.31 -17.38 19.33
CA PRO A 905 -21.56 -16.43 18.23
C PRO A 905 -21.26 -14.97 18.56
N ILE A 906 -21.70 -14.48 19.74
CA ILE A 906 -21.42 -13.11 20.20
C ILE A 906 -19.90 -12.89 20.25
N ILE A 907 -19.17 -13.79 20.89
CA ILE A 907 -17.72 -13.70 21.02
C ILE A 907 -17.04 -13.66 19.65
N LEU A 908 -17.34 -14.61 18.77
CA LEU A 908 -16.69 -14.70 17.46
C LEU A 908 -16.94 -13.44 16.62
N VAL A 909 -18.17 -12.94 16.60
CA VAL A 909 -18.53 -11.71 15.87
C VAL A 909 -17.85 -10.49 16.49
N GLN A 910 -17.82 -10.35 17.82
CA GLN A 910 -17.14 -9.21 18.45
C GLN A 910 -15.61 -9.27 18.25
N CYS A 911 -15.01 -10.47 18.25
CA CYS A 911 -13.60 -10.66 17.88
C CYS A 911 -13.36 -10.17 16.44
N ALA A 912 -14.20 -10.59 15.49
CA ALA A 912 -14.10 -10.21 14.09
C ALA A 912 -14.20 -8.70 13.88
N LEU A 913 -15.19 -8.05 14.50
CA LEU A 913 -15.36 -6.60 14.40
C LEU A 913 -14.22 -5.82 15.10
N THR A 914 -13.55 -6.42 16.08
CA THR A 914 -12.36 -5.82 16.71
C THR A 914 -11.16 -5.89 15.78
N VAL A 915 -10.94 -7.04 15.14
CA VAL A 915 -9.90 -7.19 14.10
C VAL A 915 -10.11 -6.17 12.98
N LEU A 916 -11.32 -6.07 12.42
CA LEU A 916 -11.60 -5.11 11.33
C LEU A 916 -11.38 -3.65 11.73
N LYS A 917 -11.74 -3.27 12.97
CA LYS A 917 -11.65 -1.88 13.45
C LYS A 917 -10.22 -1.48 13.80
N GLN A 918 -9.44 -2.39 14.39
CA GLN A 918 -8.11 -2.10 14.98
C GLN A 918 -6.98 -2.85 14.25
N ARG A 919 -7.18 -3.30 13.00
CA ARG A 919 -6.20 -4.15 12.29
C ARG A 919 -4.79 -3.56 12.23
N GLY A 920 -4.68 -2.24 12.14
CA GLY A 920 -3.41 -1.51 12.11
C GLY A 920 -2.61 -1.54 13.41
N ASP A 921 -3.28 -1.76 14.55
CA ASP A 921 -2.67 -1.83 15.89
C ASP A 921 -2.31 -3.27 16.30
N LEU A 922 -2.78 -4.26 15.52
CA LEU A 922 -2.52 -5.69 15.73
C LEU A 922 -1.25 -6.15 15.00
N PRO A 923 -0.63 -7.29 15.37
CA PRO A 923 0.51 -7.84 14.66
C PRO A 923 0.27 -7.95 13.15
N LYS A 924 1.30 -7.65 12.35
CA LYS A 924 1.17 -7.66 10.88
C LYS A 924 0.80 -9.03 10.32
N GLY A 925 1.24 -10.10 10.99
CA GLY A 925 0.83 -11.47 10.71
C GLY A 925 1.31 -12.42 11.80
N GLY A 926 0.95 -13.70 11.69
CA GLY A 926 1.32 -14.74 12.65
C GLY A 926 0.10 -15.42 13.28
N ILE A 927 0.37 -16.48 14.05
CA ILE A 927 -0.66 -17.30 14.71
C ILE A 927 -0.59 -17.08 16.22
N PHE A 928 -1.69 -16.59 16.80
CA PHE A 928 -1.76 -16.18 18.20
C PHE A 928 -3.02 -16.70 18.89
N THR A 929 -3.02 -16.65 20.22
CA THR A 929 -4.19 -16.95 21.03
C THR A 929 -5.06 -15.69 21.23
N PRO A 930 -6.37 -15.84 21.51
CA PRO A 930 -7.28 -14.72 21.65
C PRO A 930 -6.85 -13.73 22.73
N GLY A 931 -6.33 -14.18 23.87
CA GLY A 931 -5.91 -13.29 24.95
C GLY A 931 -4.68 -12.44 24.61
N ILE A 932 -3.80 -12.88 23.69
CA ILE A 932 -2.68 -12.05 23.20
C ILE A 932 -3.21 -10.92 22.32
N ILE A 933 -4.15 -11.25 21.42
CA ILE A 933 -4.65 -10.31 20.41
C ILE A 933 -5.69 -9.35 20.99
N PHE A 934 -6.62 -9.86 21.79
CA PHE A 934 -7.77 -9.09 22.27
C PHE A 934 -7.65 -8.62 23.73
N GLY A 935 -6.66 -9.12 24.48
CA GLY A 935 -6.39 -8.62 25.83
C GLY A 935 -6.17 -7.10 25.96
N PRO A 936 -5.44 -6.45 25.01
CA PRO A 936 -5.22 -5.01 25.04
C PRO A 936 -6.29 -4.18 24.31
N THR A 937 -7.34 -4.80 23.75
CA THR A 937 -8.34 -4.11 22.92
C THR A 937 -9.63 -3.79 23.69
N ASP A 938 -10.60 -3.17 23.00
CA ASP A 938 -11.95 -2.88 23.51
C ASP A 938 -12.87 -4.12 23.55
N LEU A 939 -12.36 -5.33 23.31
CA LEU A 939 -13.20 -6.54 23.25
C LEU A 939 -13.99 -6.80 24.55
N GLN A 940 -13.38 -6.55 25.72
CA GLN A 940 -14.07 -6.72 27.01
C GLN A 940 -15.33 -5.85 27.10
N ASP A 941 -15.22 -4.56 26.75
CA ASP A 941 -16.34 -3.61 26.81
C ASP A 941 -17.44 -4.00 25.82
N ARG A 942 -17.07 -4.41 24.61
CA ARG A 942 -18.01 -4.89 23.59
C ARG A 942 -18.75 -6.15 24.02
N LEU A 943 -18.09 -7.06 24.73
CA LEU A 943 -18.72 -8.25 25.29
C LEU A 943 -19.74 -7.88 26.38
N GLN A 944 -19.43 -6.89 27.23
CA GLN A 944 -20.38 -6.38 28.23
C GLN A 944 -21.62 -5.75 27.59
N GLU A 945 -21.45 -4.94 26.55
CA GLU A 945 -22.56 -4.35 25.79
C GLU A 945 -23.46 -5.40 25.13
N ASN A 946 -22.91 -6.59 24.86
CA ASN A 946 -23.61 -7.70 24.19
C ASN A 946 -23.97 -8.85 25.14
N GLY A 947 -24.07 -8.59 26.46
CA GLY A 947 -24.65 -9.52 27.43
C GLY A 947 -23.67 -10.45 28.14
N VAL A 948 -22.36 -10.24 28.04
CA VAL A 948 -21.33 -10.94 28.83
C VAL A 948 -20.74 -10.00 29.88
N SER A 949 -21.21 -10.14 31.11
CA SER A 949 -20.81 -9.33 32.28
C SER A 949 -19.46 -9.74 32.88
N PHE A 950 -18.72 -8.75 33.40
CA PHE A 950 -17.48 -8.92 34.17
C PHE A 950 -17.62 -8.19 35.52
N ASP A 951 -17.68 -8.94 36.61
CA ASP A 951 -17.97 -8.41 37.95
C ASP A 951 -16.79 -8.61 38.91
N VAL A 952 -16.50 -7.61 39.73
CA VAL A 952 -15.66 -7.78 40.93
C VAL A 952 -16.57 -8.14 42.09
N ILE A 953 -16.39 -9.33 42.66
CA ILE A 953 -17.26 -9.86 43.72
C ILE A 953 -16.72 -9.49 45.10
N SER A 954 -15.41 -9.64 45.31
CA SER A 954 -14.78 -9.28 46.58
C SER A 954 -13.28 -9.07 46.41
N LYS A 955 -12.73 -8.14 47.21
CA LYS A 955 -11.28 -7.94 47.42
C LYS A 955 -11.06 -7.98 48.94
N ILE A 956 -10.29 -8.96 49.41
CA ILE A 956 -9.99 -9.14 50.84
C ILE A 956 -8.48 -9.12 51.03
#